data_AF-A0A7Y5VTV1-F1
#
_entry.id   AF-A0A7Y5VTV1-F1
#
_cell.length_a   1.000
_cell.length_b   1.000
_cell.length_c   1.000
_cell.angle_alpha   90.00
_cell.angle_beta   90.00
_cell.angle_gamma   90.00
#
_symmetry.space_group_name_H-M   'P 1'
#
loop_
_entity.id
_entity.type
_entity.pdbx_description
1 polymer ?
#
loop_
_entity_poly.entity_id
_entity_poly.type
_entity_poly.pdbx_seq_one_letter_code
_entity_poly.pdbx_strand_id
1 'polypeptide(L)'
;MQRSRMALGGLLAVSTASLAWAQLPPYCSPVCPPDPNDYALYRCSFEVDPNVTDPSQRQVNITGATLFRAFFDSPNSTFDFIDVDCDGCAGVFPPGSPCGQQHFAQVDNLAPSDPGNPNLWWIVQYRGVGSLGGFNELLNYGLCCQLPEVRPTELSYINGELYHGFDPNGQSICVGTLFGPECTTDVDGDGLPAATCSPVCPRSMDMATVDVVASWAVVNGDQADALWSRKPLADGYGRNPKLSYPIKEPNAANPGPISNELVFPERDCDGDGTVDTFANFNYDSPNEYTLYDMRVTFVAVAIIANRGVGYDTFRYTDLQYGFVTGRMKNGENLAFATRDAESGTRNACMNALGIDPSQGVGDNVGGRTQSSARTNLGPWHRVNNCGSSSHAENAVQMRRNAVGYSGLSGSTAAACDVANGLYEIVAVVKDIPPYNATQPVRPDVLTVVKNADPNSSFTIGGTSVFTTFGSPFQIDRNAPNFMANQHAADYLRNIDCSIRAYTSNPDPLTRSPGQFLAQSFFLEGCQDAPQSDADPIIFDPNAPGYVVNTSLQNDVIANNNLDCPLLTNPGTGLIVPAYGAINVAGKVPNRNGNGANLGNYVYVTTPGDPNALTSIAAGGNLSCKNRVTGDFDQNGVRDANDIPQMLTALDNPNGWMAARVTTGAPACNGTMIVDVPIPDVIGDVDGDGLFTADDLRYFADGHAMVNGQLNRKTGFTLIDVANGGAHFNLFGTTINSPCGPRPYVAGAARFDVAGNQTRPGADPTGWDGVVDQTDLQYIIANFGDWQSSLDVAAGMDLSCDMNGDLKVDLNDVDEFLREAWGSCVGDLNCDGLIGQSDLGILLANFQIGVGGYLQGDINGDGLINQSDLGILLAKFNTPCP
;
A
#
# COMPACT_ATOMS: atom_id res chain seq x y z
N MET A 1 48.41 -20.36 69.09
CA MET A 1 47.02 -20.17 69.58
C MET A 1 46.08 -20.54 68.45
N GLN A 2 45.04 -21.30 68.79
CA GLN A 2 44.21 -22.11 67.90
C GLN A 2 43.48 -21.32 66.81
N ARG A 3 43.43 -21.93 65.63
CA ARG A 3 42.49 -21.62 64.54
C ARG A 3 41.09 -22.06 64.96
N SER A 4 40.12 -21.16 64.84
CA SER A 4 38.69 -21.50 64.79
C SER A 4 38.10 -20.93 63.52
N ARG A 5 37.54 -21.83 62.70
CA ARG A 5 36.69 -21.53 61.54
C ARG A 5 35.36 -20.98 62.05
N MET A 6 34.85 -19.92 61.43
CA MET A 6 33.43 -19.62 61.40
C MET A 6 33.05 -19.26 59.97
N ALA A 7 32.00 -19.93 59.48
CA ALA A 7 31.49 -19.85 58.13
C ALA A 7 30.80 -18.50 57.90
N LEU A 8 31.21 -17.80 56.83
CA LEU A 8 30.37 -16.82 56.15
C LEU A 8 29.84 -17.52 54.89
N GLY A 9 28.55 -17.85 54.91
CA GLY A 9 27.86 -18.44 53.78
C GLY A 9 26.41 -17.98 53.76
N GLY A 10 26.07 -17.24 52.70
CA GLY A 10 24.70 -17.11 52.19
C GLY A 10 23.81 -16.10 52.89
N LEU A 11 23.78 -14.87 52.39
CA LEU A 11 22.54 -14.09 52.20
C LEU A 11 22.91 -12.79 51.48
N LEU A 12 22.88 -12.80 50.14
CA LEU A 12 22.75 -11.61 49.27
C LEU A 12 22.77 -12.08 47.81
N ALA A 13 21.66 -12.70 47.41
CA ALA A 13 21.23 -12.84 46.03
C ALA A 13 19.69 -12.79 46.03
N VAL A 14 19.14 -11.68 46.52
CA VAL A 14 17.79 -11.28 46.10
C VAL A 14 18.00 -10.80 44.67
N SER A 15 17.56 -11.61 43.72
CA SER A 15 17.71 -11.35 42.30
C SER A 15 17.05 -10.02 41.94
N THR A 16 17.66 -9.29 41.03
CA THR A 16 17.14 -8.06 40.42
C THR A 16 15.71 -8.22 39.86
N ALA A 17 15.24 -9.46 39.64
CA ALA A 17 13.89 -9.76 39.20
C ALA A 17 12.80 -9.33 40.20
N SER A 18 13.02 -9.41 41.53
CA SER A 18 11.94 -9.10 42.49
C SER A 18 11.61 -7.61 42.63
N LEU A 19 12.48 -6.72 42.13
CA LEU A 19 12.27 -5.26 42.15
C LEU A 19 11.48 -4.75 40.94
N ALA A 20 11.48 -5.48 39.81
CA ALA A 20 10.75 -5.10 38.60
C ALA A 20 9.23 -5.27 38.75
N TRP A 21 8.77 -6.34 39.42
CA TRP A 21 7.34 -6.64 39.60
C TRP A 21 6.59 -5.62 40.47
N ALA A 22 7.28 -4.93 41.39
CA ALA A 22 6.65 -3.98 42.30
C ALA A 22 6.18 -2.67 41.63
N GLN A 23 6.56 -2.43 40.36
CA GLN A 23 6.18 -1.25 39.58
C GLN A 23 5.12 -1.55 38.51
N LEU A 24 4.76 -2.82 38.30
CA LEU A 24 3.75 -3.18 37.32
C LEU A 24 2.32 -3.00 37.87
N PRO A 25 1.33 -2.79 37.01
CA PRO A 25 -0.07 -2.72 37.42
C PRO A 25 -0.50 -3.98 38.19
N PRO A 26 -1.53 -3.90 39.07
CA PRO A 26 -1.98 -5.04 39.87
C PRO A 26 -2.38 -6.27 39.04
N TYR A 27 -2.85 -6.08 37.82
CA TYR A 27 -3.22 -7.17 36.89
C TYR A 27 -2.01 -7.87 36.25
N CYS A 28 -0.79 -7.35 36.42
CA CYS A 28 0.45 -8.01 36.03
C CYS A 28 1.10 -8.77 37.19
N SER A 29 0.42 -8.89 38.33
CA SER A 29 0.90 -9.74 39.41
C SER A 29 0.89 -11.19 38.92
N PRO A 30 1.93 -12.00 39.23
CA PRO A 30 1.94 -13.45 38.97
C PRO A 30 1.01 -14.20 39.94
N VAL A 31 -0.11 -13.57 40.31
CA VAL A 31 -1.14 -14.14 41.16
C VAL A 31 -2.31 -14.39 40.23
N CYS A 32 -2.75 -15.63 40.21
CA CYS A 32 -3.93 -16.11 39.51
C CYS A 32 -5.01 -15.04 39.29
N PRO A 33 -5.44 -14.82 38.03
CA PRO A 33 -6.61 -14.00 37.79
C PRO A 33 -7.82 -14.57 38.57
N PRO A 34 -8.79 -13.72 38.97
CA PRO A 34 -9.97 -14.16 39.71
C PRO A 34 -10.75 -15.25 38.96
N ASP A 35 -11.32 -16.18 39.74
CA ASP A 35 -11.96 -17.46 39.39
C ASP A 35 -12.26 -17.73 37.88
N PRO A 36 -11.64 -18.76 37.26
CA PRO A 36 -11.90 -19.18 35.88
C PRO A 36 -13.29 -19.82 35.68
N ASN A 37 -14.25 -19.62 36.59
CA ASN A 37 -15.66 -20.01 36.44
C ASN A 37 -16.60 -18.80 36.27
N ASP A 38 -16.09 -17.56 36.27
CA ASP A 38 -16.91 -16.34 36.22
C ASP A 38 -17.12 -15.78 34.80
N TYR A 39 -17.39 -16.67 33.83
CA TYR A 39 -17.67 -16.25 32.44
C TYR A 39 -19.07 -15.66 32.32
N ALA A 40 -19.15 -14.45 31.76
CA ALA A 40 -20.41 -13.84 31.38
C ALA A 40 -21.04 -14.58 30.19
N LEU A 41 -22.37 -14.54 30.10
CA LEU A 41 -23.05 -14.97 28.88
C LEU A 41 -22.58 -14.06 27.74
N TYR A 42 -21.97 -14.65 26.72
CA TYR A 42 -21.65 -13.97 25.47
C TYR A 42 -22.90 -13.25 24.95
N ARG A 43 -22.71 -12.03 24.41
CA ARG A 43 -23.80 -11.29 23.75
C ARG A 43 -24.40 -12.10 22.60
N CYS A 44 -23.52 -12.82 21.89
CA CYS A 44 -23.83 -13.81 20.87
C CYS A 44 -23.56 -15.20 21.47
N SER A 45 -24.46 -15.69 22.32
CA SER A 45 -24.26 -16.97 23.02
C SER A 45 -24.48 -18.14 22.07
N PHE A 46 -23.42 -18.61 21.42
CA PHE A 46 -23.37 -19.96 20.86
C PHE A 46 -23.03 -20.91 22.02
N GLU A 47 -23.94 -21.82 22.37
CA GLU A 47 -24.00 -22.56 23.65
C GLU A 47 -22.63 -23.00 24.21
N VAL A 48 -22.34 -22.57 25.44
CA VAL A 48 -21.22 -23.05 26.27
C VAL A 48 -21.80 -23.99 27.33
N ASP A 49 -21.34 -25.25 27.36
CA ASP A 49 -21.56 -26.15 28.50
C ASP A 49 -20.49 -25.87 29.57
N PRO A 50 -20.86 -25.30 30.74
CA PRO A 50 -19.90 -24.92 31.78
C PRO A 50 -19.23 -26.11 32.50
N ASN A 51 -19.51 -27.38 32.13
CA ASN A 51 -19.00 -28.56 32.82
C ASN A 51 -17.96 -29.40 32.04
N VAL A 52 -17.34 -28.89 30.97
CA VAL A 52 -16.51 -29.73 30.08
C VAL A 52 -15.03 -29.33 30.09
N THR A 53 -14.16 -30.33 30.27
CA THR A 53 -12.69 -30.31 30.07
C THR A 53 -12.29 -30.20 28.59
N ASP A 54 -13.06 -29.49 27.77
CA ASP A 54 -12.86 -29.41 26.31
C ASP A 54 -12.08 -28.14 25.94
N PRO A 55 -10.87 -28.25 25.37
CA PRO A 55 -10.10 -27.10 24.91
C PRO A 55 -10.82 -26.23 23.87
N SER A 56 -11.91 -26.72 23.25
CA SER A 56 -12.80 -25.92 22.41
C SER A 56 -13.45 -24.73 23.13
N GLN A 57 -13.33 -24.63 24.46
CA GLN A 57 -13.92 -23.58 25.30
C GLN A 57 -12.96 -22.44 25.69
N ARG A 58 -11.66 -22.54 25.39
CA ARG A 58 -10.63 -21.53 25.72
C ARG A 58 -10.01 -20.92 24.46
N GLN A 59 -10.89 -20.52 23.54
CA GLN A 59 -10.48 -19.95 22.26
C GLN A 59 -10.13 -18.46 22.40
N VAL A 60 -9.07 -18.06 21.71
CA VAL A 60 -8.72 -16.66 21.44
C VAL A 60 -8.74 -16.51 19.94
N ASN A 61 -9.80 -15.89 19.42
CA ASN A 61 -10.05 -15.71 18.00
C ASN A 61 -9.65 -14.30 17.58
N ILE A 62 -8.61 -14.22 16.78
CA ILE A 62 -7.95 -13.02 16.30
C ILE A 62 -8.16 -12.94 14.79
N THR A 63 -8.47 -11.75 14.30
CA THR A 63 -8.57 -11.49 12.86
C THR A 63 -7.79 -10.22 12.49
N GLY A 64 -7.33 -10.08 11.26
CA GLY A 64 -6.89 -8.80 10.72
C GLY A 64 -5.51 -8.73 10.11
N ALA A 65 -4.72 -7.77 10.60
CA ALA A 65 -3.51 -7.24 10.00
C ALA A 65 -2.48 -8.30 9.65
N THR A 66 -2.03 -8.30 8.41
CA THR A 66 -1.10 -9.30 7.92
C THR A 66 0.33 -8.94 8.20
N LEU A 67 0.67 -7.66 8.33
CA LEU A 67 1.98 -7.15 8.78
C LEU A 67 2.44 -7.79 10.09
N PHE A 68 1.49 -7.97 11.02
CA PHE A 68 1.71 -8.50 12.35
C PHE A 68 1.71 -10.04 12.43
N ARG A 69 1.46 -10.73 11.31
CA ARG A 69 1.42 -12.20 11.21
C ARG A 69 2.63 -12.90 11.82
N ALA A 70 3.83 -12.35 11.63
CA ALA A 70 5.07 -12.94 12.16
C ALA A 70 5.04 -13.12 13.69
N PHE A 71 4.28 -12.29 14.40
CA PHE A 71 4.07 -12.46 15.84
C PHE A 71 3.26 -13.73 16.14
N PHE A 72 2.17 -14.00 15.41
CA PHE A 72 1.32 -15.18 15.62
C PHE A 72 1.93 -16.50 15.15
N ASP A 73 2.86 -16.44 14.20
CA ASP A 73 3.73 -17.57 13.80
C ASP A 73 4.78 -17.89 14.89
N SER A 74 5.09 -16.91 15.73
CA SER A 74 6.10 -17.06 16.78
C SER A 74 5.53 -17.72 18.04
N PRO A 75 6.24 -18.70 18.64
CA PRO A 75 5.86 -19.27 19.93
C PRO A 75 5.89 -18.24 21.07
N ASN A 76 6.52 -17.07 20.86
CA ASN A 76 6.52 -15.99 21.83
C ASN A 76 5.13 -15.35 22.00
N SER A 77 4.21 -15.51 21.04
CA SER A 77 2.86 -14.93 21.14
C SER A 77 1.97 -15.62 22.17
N THR A 78 2.30 -16.84 22.57
CA THR A 78 1.53 -17.68 23.50
C THR A 78 2.33 -18.04 24.76
N PHE A 79 3.46 -17.38 24.96
CA PHE A 79 4.34 -17.55 26.11
C PHE A 79 3.67 -17.06 27.40
N ASP A 80 3.64 -17.89 28.45
CA ASP A 80 3.04 -17.48 29.72
C ASP A 80 3.98 -16.54 30.49
N PHE A 81 3.67 -15.25 30.49
CA PHE A 81 4.44 -14.24 31.20
C PHE A 81 3.92 -13.98 32.62
N ILE A 82 2.63 -14.20 32.90
CA ILE A 82 1.97 -13.82 34.16
C ILE A 82 1.34 -14.97 34.95
N ASP A 83 1.59 -16.24 34.61
CA ASP A 83 0.97 -17.43 35.22
C ASP A 83 -0.55 -17.37 35.04
N VAL A 84 -0.97 -17.35 33.77
CA VAL A 84 -2.38 -17.22 33.40
C VAL A 84 -3.16 -18.48 33.75
N ASP A 85 -2.55 -19.65 33.60
CA ASP A 85 -3.21 -20.93 33.81
C ASP A 85 -3.19 -21.43 35.26
N CYS A 86 -2.52 -20.69 36.16
CA CYS A 86 -2.49 -20.93 37.59
C CYS A 86 -1.79 -22.23 37.99
N ASP A 87 -0.93 -22.78 37.14
CA ASP A 87 -0.20 -24.00 37.46
C ASP A 87 1.04 -23.74 38.34
N GLY A 88 1.38 -22.46 38.58
CA GLY A 88 2.52 -22.02 39.37
C GLY A 88 3.80 -21.87 38.54
N CYS A 89 3.70 -21.98 37.22
CA CYS A 89 4.76 -21.82 36.25
C CYS A 89 4.48 -20.59 35.37
N ALA A 90 5.48 -19.73 35.22
CA ALA A 90 5.50 -18.67 34.22
C ALA A 90 6.93 -18.32 33.85
N GLY A 91 7.12 -17.90 32.60
CA GLY A 91 8.38 -17.39 32.12
C GLY A 91 9.35 -18.46 31.59
N VAL A 92 10.64 -18.15 31.71
CA VAL A 92 11.74 -19.04 31.31
C VAL A 92 12.29 -19.75 32.53
N PHE A 93 12.43 -21.08 32.44
CA PHE A 93 12.88 -21.89 33.56
C PHE A 93 14.27 -22.47 33.36
N PRO A 94 15.08 -22.59 34.44
CA PRO A 94 16.33 -23.33 34.39
C PRO A 94 16.08 -24.80 34.02
N PRO A 95 16.99 -25.43 33.25
CA PRO A 95 16.91 -26.86 32.99
C PRO A 95 16.81 -27.67 34.30
N GLY A 96 15.79 -28.51 34.41
CA GLY A 96 15.55 -29.39 35.56
C GLY A 96 14.75 -28.78 36.71
N SER A 97 14.23 -27.56 36.57
CA SER A 97 13.18 -27.03 37.45
C SER A 97 11.87 -27.84 37.32
N PRO A 98 10.98 -27.83 38.33
CA PRO A 98 9.67 -28.49 38.25
C PRO A 98 8.88 -28.08 37.00
N CYS A 99 8.79 -26.78 36.73
CA CYS A 99 8.19 -26.24 35.51
C CYS A 99 8.93 -26.68 34.25
N GLY A 100 10.27 -26.60 34.21
CA GLY A 100 11.05 -27.07 33.05
C GLY A 100 11.02 -28.59 32.80
N GLN A 101 10.47 -29.40 33.71
CA GLN A 101 10.20 -30.83 33.49
C GLN A 101 8.77 -31.10 33.02
N GLN A 102 7.82 -30.22 33.38
CA GLN A 102 6.42 -30.30 32.98
C GLN A 102 6.20 -29.78 31.55
N HIS A 103 6.99 -28.79 31.13
CA HIS A 103 6.90 -28.20 29.80
C HIS A 103 8.06 -28.73 28.93
N PHE A 104 7.76 -29.18 27.70
CA PHE A 104 8.72 -29.82 26.78
C PHE A 104 9.84 -28.87 26.29
N ALA A 105 9.75 -27.59 26.62
CA ALA A 105 10.76 -26.57 26.38
C ALA A 105 11.01 -25.82 27.70
N GLN A 106 12.17 -25.18 27.85
CA GLN A 106 12.52 -24.35 29.01
C GLN A 106 11.65 -23.07 29.16
N VAL A 107 10.47 -23.07 28.56
CA VAL A 107 9.54 -21.95 28.49
C VAL A 107 8.14 -22.48 28.74
N ASP A 108 7.35 -21.69 29.43
CA ASP A 108 5.92 -21.93 29.54
C ASP A 108 5.19 -21.43 28.29
N ASN A 109 4.38 -22.28 27.68
CA ASN A 109 3.62 -21.95 26.49
C ASN A 109 2.21 -22.50 26.63
N LEU A 110 1.23 -21.59 26.57
CA LEU A 110 -0.18 -21.88 26.82
C LEU A 110 -0.89 -22.47 25.61
N ALA A 111 -0.28 -22.42 24.44
CA ALA A 111 -0.81 -22.93 23.18
C ALA A 111 0.31 -23.49 22.29
N PRO A 112 0.95 -24.62 22.67
CA PRO A 112 1.91 -25.31 21.82
C PRO A 112 1.26 -25.87 20.53
N SER A 113 2.10 -26.19 19.56
CA SER A 113 1.76 -26.48 18.15
C SER A 113 0.87 -27.69 17.85
N ASP A 114 0.33 -28.37 18.86
CA ASP A 114 -0.63 -29.46 18.67
C ASP A 114 -2.03 -29.03 19.16
N PRO A 115 -2.86 -28.36 18.32
CA PRO A 115 -4.22 -27.96 18.68
C PRO A 115 -5.14 -29.13 19.02
N GLY A 116 -4.76 -30.38 18.67
CA GLY A 116 -5.48 -31.59 19.04
C GLY A 116 -5.18 -32.08 20.46
N ASN A 117 -4.22 -31.47 21.17
CA ASN A 117 -3.87 -31.85 22.52
C ASN A 117 -4.96 -31.39 23.52
N PRO A 118 -5.63 -32.31 24.23
CA PRO A 118 -6.68 -31.97 25.17
C PRO A 118 -6.18 -31.20 26.42
N ASN A 119 -4.86 -31.10 26.61
CA ASN A 119 -4.24 -30.44 27.76
C ASN A 119 -3.76 -28.99 27.46
N LEU A 120 -4.13 -28.41 26.31
CA LEU A 120 -3.80 -27.02 26.03
C LEU A 120 -4.58 -26.07 26.94
N TRP A 121 -3.93 -24.98 27.37
CA TRP A 121 -4.63 -23.92 28.08
C TRP A 121 -5.44 -23.05 27.10
N TRP A 122 -4.83 -22.65 25.97
CA TRP A 122 -5.49 -21.86 24.93
C TRP A 122 -5.52 -22.57 23.58
N ILE A 123 -6.52 -22.20 22.79
CA ILE A 123 -6.49 -22.32 21.33
C ILE A 123 -6.47 -20.90 20.77
N VAL A 124 -5.32 -20.48 20.25
CA VAL A 124 -5.15 -19.15 19.65
C VAL A 124 -5.26 -19.28 18.13
N GLN A 125 -6.32 -18.72 17.56
CA GLN A 125 -6.60 -18.73 16.13
C GLN A 125 -6.41 -17.33 15.56
N TYR A 126 -5.47 -17.17 14.63
CA TYR A 126 -5.27 -15.94 13.88
C TYR A 126 -5.72 -16.11 12.43
N ARG A 127 -6.73 -15.35 12.01
CA ARG A 127 -7.21 -15.22 10.63
C ARG A 127 -6.53 -14.03 9.93
N GLY A 128 -5.68 -14.33 8.96
CA GLY A 128 -5.12 -13.33 8.06
C GLY A 128 -6.12 -12.95 6.98
N VAL A 129 -6.73 -11.77 7.11
CA VAL A 129 -7.72 -11.24 6.13
C VAL A 129 -7.44 -9.79 5.70
N GLY A 130 -6.37 -9.19 6.21
CA GLY A 130 -6.09 -7.77 6.08
C GLY A 130 -6.64 -6.98 7.27
N SER A 131 -5.95 -5.90 7.63
CA SER A 131 -6.25 -5.12 8.85
C SER A 131 -7.70 -4.64 8.93
N LEU A 132 -8.21 -4.00 7.88
CA LEU A 132 -9.57 -3.46 7.88
C LEU A 132 -10.59 -4.56 7.57
N GLY A 133 -10.21 -5.60 6.83
CA GLY A 133 -11.04 -6.79 6.65
C GLY A 133 -11.33 -7.50 7.97
N GLY A 134 -10.31 -7.69 8.82
CA GLY A 134 -10.50 -8.31 10.13
C GLY A 134 -11.15 -7.37 11.15
N PHE A 135 -10.88 -6.06 11.06
CA PHE A 135 -11.65 -5.08 11.82
C PHE A 135 -13.15 -5.12 11.44
N ASN A 136 -13.47 -5.28 10.16
CA ASN A 136 -14.83 -5.48 9.69
C ASN A 136 -15.45 -6.80 10.20
N GLU A 137 -14.70 -7.90 10.25
CA GLU A 137 -15.14 -9.16 10.87
C GLU A 137 -15.42 -8.99 12.38
N LEU A 138 -14.58 -8.27 13.11
CA LEU A 138 -14.81 -7.94 14.53
C LEU A 138 -16.11 -7.14 14.69
N LEU A 139 -16.34 -6.12 13.85
CA LEU A 139 -17.56 -5.32 13.88
C LEU A 139 -18.80 -6.17 13.54
N ASN A 140 -18.75 -7.02 12.52
CA ASN A 140 -19.85 -7.92 12.15
C ASN A 140 -20.23 -8.84 13.31
N TYR A 141 -19.24 -9.45 13.96
CA TYR A 141 -19.49 -10.28 15.14
C TYR A 141 -20.02 -9.46 16.31
N GLY A 142 -19.33 -8.38 16.67
CA GLY A 142 -19.66 -7.57 17.83
C GLY A 142 -20.97 -6.81 17.71
N LEU A 143 -21.44 -6.50 16.50
CA LEU A 143 -22.70 -5.77 16.27
C LEU A 143 -23.84 -6.71 15.92
N CYS A 144 -23.61 -7.71 15.05
CA CYS A 144 -24.64 -8.55 14.45
C CYS A 144 -24.55 -10.03 14.80
N CYS A 145 -23.58 -10.45 15.62
CA CYS A 145 -23.34 -11.86 15.94
C CYS A 145 -22.99 -12.74 14.74
N GLN A 146 -22.46 -12.17 13.67
CA GLN A 146 -22.06 -12.90 12.46
C GLN A 146 -20.59 -13.33 12.55
N LEU A 147 -20.32 -14.61 12.38
CA LEU A 147 -18.97 -15.17 12.33
C LEU A 147 -18.47 -15.24 10.87
N PRO A 148 -17.16 -15.05 10.63
CA PRO A 148 -16.59 -15.23 9.30
C PRO A 148 -16.55 -16.72 8.94
N GLU A 149 -17.48 -17.13 8.10
CA GLU A 149 -17.61 -18.51 7.62
C GLU A 149 -16.82 -18.80 6.34
N VAL A 150 -16.13 -17.80 5.79
CA VAL A 150 -15.34 -17.90 4.57
C VAL A 150 -13.86 -18.21 4.83
N ARG A 151 -13.17 -18.66 3.77
CA ARG A 151 -11.71 -18.85 3.81
C ARG A 151 -11.03 -17.51 4.07
N PRO A 152 -9.99 -17.48 4.93
CA PRO A 152 -9.16 -16.31 5.06
C PRO A 152 -8.54 -15.91 3.71
N THR A 153 -8.26 -14.63 3.51
CA THR A 153 -7.69 -14.12 2.26
C THR A 153 -6.16 -14.06 2.28
N GLU A 154 -5.53 -14.39 3.42
CA GLU A 154 -4.09 -14.48 3.63
C GLU A 154 -3.71 -15.69 4.54
N LEU A 155 -2.40 -15.88 4.79
CA LEU A 155 -1.90 -16.96 5.66
C LEU A 155 -2.49 -16.83 7.06
N SER A 156 -2.93 -17.95 7.63
CA SER A 156 -3.59 -18.00 8.94
C SER A 156 -3.06 -19.14 9.80
N TYR A 157 -3.00 -18.90 11.11
CA TYR A 157 -2.27 -19.73 12.06
C TYR A 157 -3.14 -20.13 13.25
N ILE A 158 -2.93 -21.34 13.75
CA ILE A 158 -3.53 -21.85 14.98
C ILE A 158 -2.42 -22.37 15.86
N ASN A 159 -2.24 -21.79 17.05
CA ASN A 159 -1.15 -22.13 17.97
C ASN A 159 0.25 -22.09 17.30
N GLY A 160 0.48 -21.12 16.42
CA GLY A 160 1.71 -20.99 15.64
C GLY A 160 1.82 -21.91 14.41
N GLU A 161 0.84 -22.77 14.16
CA GLU A 161 0.86 -23.69 13.01
C GLU A 161 -0.03 -23.18 11.88
N LEU A 162 0.48 -23.27 10.65
CA LEU A 162 -0.24 -22.83 9.46
C LEU A 162 -1.44 -23.74 9.16
N TYR A 163 -2.66 -23.21 9.20
CA TYR A 163 -3.87 -23.96 8.81
C TYR A 163 -4.46 -23.52 7.47
N HIS A 164 -4.14 -22.31 7.01
CA HIS A 164 -4.54 -21.80 5.71
C HIS A 164 -3.38 -21.10 5.02
N GLY A 165 -3.21 -21.37 3.72
CA GLY A 165 -2.20 -20.71 2.91
C GLY A 165 -2.49 -20.79 1.42
N PHE A 166 -1.44 -20.69 0.60
CA PHE A 166 -1.54 -20.70 -0.85
C PHE A 166 -0.67 -21.78 -1.47
N ASP A 167 -1.15 -22.42 -2.53
CA ASP A 167 -0.33 -23.28 -3.36
C ASP A 167 0.69 -22.47 -4.19
N PRO A 168 1.64 -23.11 -4.89
CA PRO A 168 2.60 -22.40 -5.75
C PRO A 168 1.97 -21.58 -6.89
N ASN A 169 0.70 -21.81 -7.22
CA ASN A 169 -0.05 -21.05 -8.21
C ASN A 169 -0.83 -19.87 -7.59
N GLY A 170 -0.71 -19.67 -6.28
CA GLY A 170 -1.44 -18.64 -5.53
C GLY A 170 -2.90 -19.00 -5.22
N GLN A 171 -3.30 -20.28 -5.37
CA GLN A 171 -4.65 -20.72 -4.99
C GLN A 171 -4.74 -20.93 -3.48
N SER A 172 -5.79 -20.39 -2.86
CA SER A 172 -6.12 -20.62 -1.45
C SER A 172 -6.32 -22.11 -1.18
N ILE A 173 -5.59 -22.64 -0.19
CA ILE A 173 -5.64 -24.02 0.26
C ILE A 173 -5.78 -24.08 1.77
N CYS A 174 -6.64 -24.97 2.26
CA CYS A 174 -6.61 -25.39 3.65
C CYS A 174 -5.44 -26.37 3.83
N VAL A 175 -4.53 -26.08 4.74
CA VAL A 175 -3.32 -26.90 4.98
C VAL A 175 -3.70 -28.06 5.91
N GLY A 176 -4.67 -28.87 5.45
CA GLY A 176 -5.48 -29.77 6.29
C GLY A 176 -5.01 -31.21 6.40
N THR A 177 -3.72 -31.48 6.60
CA THR A 177 -3.26 -32.89 6.79
C THR A 177 -2.77 -33.22 8.19
N LEU A 178 -2.52 -32.24 9.06
CA LEU A 178 -2.01 -32.50 10.41
C LEU A 178 -3.08 -32.50 11.51
N PHE A 179 -4.21 -31.79 11.34
CA PHE A 179 -5.10 -31.44 12.47
C PHE A 179 -6.56 -31.90 12.36
N GLY A 180 -6.90 -32.72 11.36
CA GLY A 180 -8.27 -33.26 11.17
C GLY A 180 -9.10 -32.51 10.12
N PRO A 181 -10.41 -32.86 9.97
CA PRO A 181 -11.30 -32.19 9.02
C PRO A 181 -11.53 -30.72 9.41
N GLU A 182 -11.70 -29.86 8.40
CA GLU A 182 -12.04 -28.45 8.60
C GLU A 182 -13.36 -28.28 9.37
N CYS A 183 -13.50 -27.17 10.08
CA CYS A 183 -14.78 -26.76 10.65
C CYS A 183 -15.77 -26.47 9.51
N THR A 184 -16.73 -27.37 9.33
CA THR A 184 -17.86 -27.24 8.39
C THR A 184 -19.19 -26.95 9.08
N THR A 185 -19.16 -26.65 10.38
CA THR A 185 -20.37 -26.36 11.14
C THR A 185 -20.67 -24.88 10.99
N ASP A 186 -21.86 -24.59 10.48
CA ASP A 186 -22.50 -23.27 10.58
C ASP A 186 -22.79 -23.02 12.06
N VAL A 187 -21.93 -22.21 12.70
CA VAL A 187 -21.96 -22.02 14.16
C VAL A 187 -23.01 -20.99 14.55
N ASP A 188 -23.23 -19.99 13.71
CA ASP A 188 -24.15 -18.89 13.99
C ASP A 188 -25.57 -19.10 13.44
N GLY A 189 -25.75 -20.12 12.62
CA GLY A 189 -27.03 -20.55 12.06
C GLY A 189 -27.50 -19.67 10.92
N ASP A 190 -26.61 -18.91 10.27
CA ASP A 190 -26.94 -18.02 9.17
C ASP A 190 -27.18 -18.75 7.82
N GLY A 191 -26.88 -20.06 7.78
CA GLY A 191 -27.08 -20.93 6.63
C GLY A 191 -25.96 -20.90 5.60
N LEU A 192 -24.83 -20.24 5.87
CA LEU A 192 -23.65 -20.29 5.03
C LEU A 192 -22.85 -21.60 5.25
N PRO A 193 -22.18 -22.11 4.19
CA PRO A 193 -21.28 -23.24 4.38
C PRO A 193 -19.98 -22.75 5.02
N ALA A 194 -19.75 -23.10 6.28
CA ALA A 194 -18.47 -22.88 6.96
C ALA A 194 -17.31 -23.53 6.18
N ALA A 195 -16.57 -22.72 5.44
CA ALA A 195 -15.35 -23.07 4.73
C ALA A 195 -14.17 -22.33 5.36
N THR A 196 -14.09 -22.38 6.69
CA THR A 196 -13.16 -21.54 7.45
C THR A 196 -11.70 -21.98 7.33
N CYS A 197 -11.44 -23.18 6.79
CA CYS A 197 -10.17 -23.92 6.84
C CYS A 197 -9.63 -24.25 8.25
N SER A 198 -10.21 -23.70 9.33
CA SER A 198 -9.72 -23.93 10.67
C SER A 198 -10.11 -25.34 11.14
N PRO A 199 -9.24 -26.08 11.83
CA PRO A 199 -9.61 -27.34 12.47
C PRO A 199 -10.54 -27.15 13.68
N VAL A 200 -10.68 -25.92 14.19
CA VAL A 200 -11.52 -25.59 15.34
C VAL A 200 -12.52 -24.50 14.93
N CYS A 201 -13.81 -24.76 15.15
CA CYS A 201 -14.83 -23.77 14.82
C CYS A 201 -14.71 -22.54 15.72
N PRO A 202 -14.51 -21.32 15.15
CA PRO A 202 -14.55 -20.10 15.94
C PRO A 202 -15.94 -19.94 16.55
N ARG A 203 -16.01 -19.50 17.79
CA ARG A 203 -17.28 -19.16 18.48
C ARG A 203 -17.41 -17.66 18.76
N SER A 204 -16.36 -16.91 18.46
CA SER A 204 -16.27 -15.48 18.68
C SER A 204 -15.27 -14.86 17.71
N MET A 205 -15.33 -13.54 17.57
CA MET A 205 -14.21 -12.71 17.12
C MET A 205 -13.85 -11.81 18.29
N ASP A 206 -12.76 -12.12 18.98
CA ASP A 206 -12.45 -11.48 20.27
C ASP A 206 -11.69 -10.18 20.08
N MET A 207 -10.82 -10.13 19.07
CA MET A 207 -10.02 -8.95 18.76
C MET A 207 -9.65 -8.86 17.28
N ALA A 208 -9.50 -7.64 16.80
CA ALA A 208 -8.92 -7.33 15.50
C ALA A 208 -7.50 -6.78 15.69
N THR A 209 -6.57 -7.29 14.90
CA THR A 209 -5.25 -6.68 14.75
C THR A 209 -5.34 -5.61 13.68
N VAL A 210 -5.02 -4.38 14.04
CA VAL A 210 -5.07 -3.23 13.14
C VAL A 210 -3.68 -2.61 13.02
N ASP A 211 -3.21 -2.31 11.81
CA ASP A 211 -1.87 -1.72 11.58
C ASP A 211 -1.78 -0.24 12.00
N VAL A 212 -2.92 0.34 12.37
CA VAL A 212 -3.14 1.71 12.82
C VAL A 212 -4.12 1.67 13.98
N VAL A 213 -4.24 2.76 14.75
CA VAL A 213 -5.34 2.89 15.73
C VAL A 213 -6.70 2.77 15.03
N ALA A 214 -7.68 2.16 15.68
CA ALA A 214 -8.95 1.80 15.04
C ALA A 214 -9.76 3.01 14.56
N SER A 215 -9.55 4.19 15.16
CA SER A 215 -10.16 5.44 14.70
C SER A 215 -9.74 5.85 13.28
N TRP A 216 -8.62 5.34 12.78
CA TRP A 216 -8.17 5.57 11.40
C TRP A 216 -8.78 4.56 10.41
N ALA A 217 -9.36 3.47 10.90
CA ALA A 217 -9.90 2.38 10.09
C ALA A 217 -11.36 2.61 9.64
N VAL A 218 -12.03 3.63 10.19
CA VAL A 218 -13.45 3.88 9.97
C VAL A 218 -13.72 5.11 9.11
N VAL A 219 -14.81 5.06 8.34
CA VAL A 219 -15.36 6.27 7.69
C VAL A 219 -15.95 7.22 8.73
N ASN A 220 -15.98 8.51 8.41
CA ASN A 220 -16.66 9.50 9.22
C ASN A 220 -17.27 10.62 8.34
N GLY A 221 -18.45 11.10 8.74
CA GLY A 221 -19.08 12.24 8.07
C GLY A 221 -19.78 11.93 6.74
N ASP A 222 -20.04 12.97 5.94
CA ASP A 222 -20.72 12.90 4.62
C ASP A 222 -19.73 12.73 3.46
N GLN A 223 -20.13 11.99 2.42
CA GLN A 223 -19.35 11.82 1.19
C GLN A 223 -19.18 13.13 0.42
N ALA A 224 -20.10 14.10 0.55
CA ALA A 224 -19.97 15.42 -0.07
C ALA A 224 -18.74 16.20 0.44
N ASP A 225 -18.26 15.88 1.63
CA ASP A 225 -17.08 16.50 2.25
C ASP A 225 -15.78 15.73 2.00
N ALA A 226 -15.82 14.62 1.24
CA ALA A 226 -14.66 13.80 0.92
C ALA A 226 -13.56 14.60 0.21
N LEU A 227 -12.35 14.59 0.77
CA LEU A 227 -11.15 15.21 0.19
C LEU A 227 -9.93 14.35 0.48
N TRP A 228 -8.91 14.41 -0.38
CA TRP A 228 -7.66 13.65 -0.21
C TRP A 228 -6.93 13.98 1.09
N SER A 229 -7.14 15.15 1.70
CA SER A 229 -6.41 15.62 2.88
C SER A 229 -7.19 15.45 4.19
N ARG A 230 -8.35 14.78 4.18
CA ARG A 230 -9.14 14.54 5.40
C ARG A 230 -8.33 13.71 6.39
N LYS A 231 -8.48 14.08 7.66
CA LYS A 231 -7.83 13.43 8.80
C LYS A 231 -8.81 12.47 9.48
N PRO A 232 -8.32 11.46 10.21
CA PRO A 232 -9.17 10.58 10.99
C PRO A 232 -10.21 11.36 11.82
N LEU A 233 -11.46 10.89 11.80
CA LEU A 233 -12.61 11.51 12.47
C LEU A 233 -13.01 12.93 11.98
N ALA A 234 -12.40 13.46 10.91
CA ALA A 234 -12.91 14.64 10.22
C ALA A 234 -14.12 14.28 9.35
N ASP A 235 -14.95 15.26 9.03
CA ASP A 235 -16.07 15.09 8.10
C ASP A 235 -15.54 14.74 6.69
N GLY A 236 -16.10 13.70 6.07
CA GLY A 236 -15.66 13.15 4.79
C GLY A 236 -14.45 12.21 4.84
N TYR A 237 -13.89 11.90 6.02
CA TYR A 237 -12.76 10.97 6.13
C TYR A 237 -13.14 9.52 5.78
N GLY A 238 -12.25 8.84 5.08
CA GLY A 238 -12.41 7.45 4.67
C GLY A 238 -13.41 7.26 3.53
N ARG A 239 -13.86 8.35 2.90
CA ARG A 239 -14.83 8.34 1.81
C ARG A 239 -14.20 8.69 0.48
N ASN A 240 -14.55 7.93 -0.56
CA ASN A 240 -14.16 8.24 -1.94
C ASN A 240 -15.34 7.97 -2.89
N PRO A 241 -15.88 9.01 -3.55
CA PRO A 241 -16.98 8.83 -4.50
C PRO A 241 -16.57 8.06 -5.78
N LYS A 242 -15.27 7.94 -6.07
CA LYS A 242 -14.77 7.31 -7.29
C LYS A 242 -14.60 5.80 -7.10
N LEU A 243 -15.24 5.03 -7.97
CA LEU A 243 -14.97 3.61 -8.13
C LEU A 243 -13.74 3.38 -9.02
N SER A 244 -13.12 2.20 -8.92
CA SER A 244 -12.02 1.84 -9.81
C SER A 244 -12.43 1.71 -11.27
N TYR A 245 -11.52 2.07 -12.19
CA TYR A 245 -11.75 1.97 -13.62
C TYR A 245 -11.67 0.50 -14.07
N PRO A 246 -12.63 -0.01 -14.85
CA PRO A 246 -12.57 -1.39 -15.33
C PRO A 246 -11.41 -1.59 -16.32
N ILE A 247 -10.73 -2.72 -16.21
CA ILE A 247 -9.73 -3.20 -17.18
C ILE A 247 -10.39 -4.05 -18.27
N LYS A 248 -9.92 -3.98 -19.53
CA LYS A 248 -10.56 -4.68 -20.66
C LYS A 248 -10.12 -6.15 -20.75
N GLU A 249 -10.46 -7.01 -19.79
CA GLU A 249 -10.12 -8.45 -19.87
C GLU A 249 -11.05 -9.22 -20.84
N PRO A 250 -10.55 -10.11 -21.73
CA PRO A 250 -11.38 -10.84 -22.72
C PRO A 250 -12.33 -11.88 -22.11
N ASN A 251 -12.15 -12.24 -20.84
CA ASN A 251 -12.93 -13.26 -20.14
C ASN A 251 -13.46 -12.69 -18.82
N ALA A 252 -14.76 -12.82 -18.60
CA ALA A 252 -15.59 -12.11 -17.61
C ALA A 252 -15.30 -12.32 -16.10
N ALA A 253 -14.09 -12.72 -15.70
CA ALA A 253 -13.67 -12.77 -14.29
C ALA A 253 -12.99 -11.46 -13.86
N ASN A 254 -13.47 -10.34 -14.40
CA ASN A 254 -13.03 -9.03 -13.94
C ASN A 254 -13.91 -8.66 -12.75
N PRO A 255 -13.39 -8.66 -11.51
CA PRO A 255 -14.09 -8.00 -10.42
C PRO A 255 -14.35 -6.57 -10.90
N GLY A 256 -15.64 -6.19 -10.94
CA GLY A 256 -16.06 -4.88 -11.44
C GLY A 256 -15.40 -3.74 -10.68
N PRO A 257 -15.76 -2.48 -11.01
CA PRO A 257 -15.35 -1.32 -10.23
C PRO A 257 -15.54 -1.58 -8.74
N ILE A 258 -14.49 -1.36 -7.93
CA ILE A 258 -14.56 -1.50 -6.48
C ILE A 258 -14.60 -0.13 -5.80
N SER A 259 -15.26 -0.08 -4.64
CA SER A 259 -15.18 1.06 -3.73
C SER A 259 -13.81 1.11 -3.06
N ASN A 260 -13.37 2.32 -2.74
CA ASN A 260 -12.17 2.57 -1.95
C ASN A 260 -12.51 3.12 -0.54
N GLU A 261 -13.78 3.10 -0.14
CA GLU A 261 -14.18 3.54 1.18
C GLU A 261 -13.61 2.65 2.29
N LEU A 262 -13.38 3.24 3.47
CA LEU A 262 -12.97 2.51 4.66
C LEU A 262 -14.16 1.79 5.32
N VAL A 263 -13.91 1.17 6.46
CA VAL A 263 -14.93 0.35 7.13
C VAL A 263 -16.00 1.26 7.72
N PHE A 264 -17.27 0.95 7.44
CA PHE A 264 -18.38 1.61 8.11
C PHE A 264 -18.43 1.12 9.57
N PRO A 265 -18.60 1.99 10.58
CA PRO A 265 -18.79 1.57 11.98
C PRO A 265 -20.23 1.15 12.33
N GLU A 266 -21.17 1.35 11.40
CA GLU A 266 -22.59 1.02 11.52
C GLU A 266 -22.96 -0.29 10.82
N ARG A 267 -23.91 -1.04 11.36
CA ARG A 267 -24.45 -2.24 10.72
C ARG A 267 -25.98 -2.22 10.67
N ASP A 268 -26.48 -2.69 9.54
CA ASP A 268 -27.85 -3.18 9.33
C ASP A 268 -27.77 -4.71 9.48
N CYS A 269 -28.18 -5.21 10.64
CA CYS A 269 -28.01 -6.61 11.02
C CYS A 269 -29.20 -7.47 10.57
N ASP A 270 -30.37 -6.87 10.35
CA ASP A 270 -31.58 -7.58 9.89
C ASP A 270 -31.85 -7.46 8.39
N GLY A 271 -31.10 -6.59 7.70
CA GLY A 271 -31.16 -6.38 6.26
C GLY A 271 -32.38 -5.57 5.80
N ASP A 272 -33.02 -4.81 6.71
CA ASP A 272 -34.22 -4.02 6.40
C ASP A 272 -33.91 -2.64 5.77
N GLY A 273 -32.64 -2.29 5.65
CA GLY A 273 -32.14 -1.03 5.14
C GLY A 273 -32.01 0.07 6.20
N THR A 274 -32.17 -0.26 7.49
CA THR A 274 -31.99 0.66 8.62
C THR A 274 -30.79 0.27 9.46
N VAL A 275 -30.10 1.28 10.00
CA VAL A 275 -28.95 1.05 10.88
C VAL A 275 -29.45 0.64 12.26
N ASP A 276 -29.12 -0.58 12.67
CA ASP A 276 -29.51 -1.17 13.96
C ASP A 276 -28.58 -0.74 15.09
N THR A 277 -27.28 -0.73 14.82
CA THR A 277 -26.23 -0.55 15.84
C THR A 277 -24.98 0.15 15.29
N PHE A 278 -24.22 0.79 16.18
CA PHE A 278 -23.04 1.58 15.83
C PHE A 278 -21.92 1.40 16.86
N ALA A 279 -20.73 1.02 16.39
CA ALA A 279 -19.51 0.95 17.20
C ALA A 279 -18.92 2.35 17.42
N ASN A 280 -18.43 2.65 18.62
CA ASN A 280 -17.99 4.00 18.98
C ASN A 280 -16.68 4.04 19.78
N PHE A 281 -16.08 5.23 19.88
CA PHE A 281 -14.86 5.51 20.65
C PHE A 281 -15.16 6.39 21.89
N ASN A 282 -16.37 6.31 22.47
CA ASN A 282 -16.77 7.15 23.61
C ASN A 282 -16.28 6.54 24.95
N TYR A 283 -15.07 6.92 25.36
CA TYR A 283 -14.48 6.43 26.61
C TYR A 283 -15.02 7.10 27.88
N ASP A 284 -15.63 8.28 27.78
CA ASP A 284 -16.18 9.02 28.93
C ASP A 284 -17.51 8.46 29.43
N SER A 285 -18.26 7.80 28.54
CA SER A 285 -19.52 7.12 28.86
C SER A 285 -19.63 5.86 28.01
N PRO A 286 -18.80 4.85 28.31
CA PRO A 286 -18.70 3.67 27.49
C PRO A 286 -19.97 2.83 27.57
N ASN A 287 -20.25 2.14 26.48
CA ASN A 287 -21.31 1.15 26.38
C ASN A 287 -20.75 -0.16 25.79
N GLU A 288 -21.63 -1.14 25.59
CA GLU A 288 -21.28 -2.45 25.03
C GLU A 288 -20.72 -2.41 23.59
N TYR A 289 -20.83 -1.27 22.90
CA TYR A 289 -20.34 -1.03 21.53
C TYR A 289 -19.07 -0.17 21.50
N THR A 290 -18.51 0.17 22.65
CA THR A 290 -17.29 0.97 22.72
C THR A 290 -16.08 0.11 22.39
N LEU A 291 -15.30 0.56 21.39
CA LEU A 291 -14.07 -0.07 20.92
C LEU A 291 -12.87 0.42 21.74
N TYR A 292 -12.01 -0.51 22.14
CA TYR A 292 -10.78 -0.23 22.87
C TYR A 292 -9.57 -0.72 22.10
N ASP A 293 -8.54 0.12 22.03
CA ASP A 293 -7.26 -0.22 21.42
C ASP A 293 -6.22 -0.52 22.50
N MET A 294 -5.61 -1.70 22.45
CA MET A 294 -4.35 -1.98 23.14
C MET A 294 -3.21 -1.71 22.16
N ARG A 295 -2.45 -0.64 22.40
CA ARG A 295 -1.26 -0.29 21.63
C ARG A 295 -0.14 -1.29 21.85
N VAL A 296 0.49 -1.73 20.76
CA VAL A 296 1.49 -2.80 20.81
C VAL A 296 2.84 -2.29 20.33
N THR A 297 2.89 -1.80 19.09
CA THR A 297 4.13 -1.41 18.43
C THR A 297 3.85 -0.41 17.32
N PHE A 298 4.80 0.46 17.05
CA PHE A 298 4.85 1.20 15.80
C PHE A 298 5.33 0.29 14.67
N VAL A 299 4.61 0.32 13.55
CA VAL A 299 4.96 -0.39 12.33
C VAL A 299 5.40 0.61 11.26
N ALA A 300 6.70 0.57 10.92
CA ALA A 300 7.25 1.42 9.88
C ALA A 300 6.87 0.88 8.49
N VAL A 301 6.46 1.76 7.59
CA VAL A 301 6.11 1.42 6.20
C VAL A 301 7.11 2.11 5.27
N ALA A 302 7.91 1.31 4.57
CA ALA A 302 8.89 1.79 3.63
C ALA A 302 8.25 2.12 2.28
N ILE A 303 8.71 3.20 1.65
CA ILE A 303 8.46 3.43 0.22
C ILE A 303 9.44 2.54 -0.55
N ILE A 304 8.88 1.69 -1.40
CA ILE A 304 9.64 0.75 -2.22
C ILE A 304 9.55 1.17 -3.69
N ALA A 305 10.61 0.95 -4.45
CA ALA A 305 10.63 1.25 -5.87
C ALA A 305 11.46 0.23 -6.63
N ASN A 306 11.05 -0.04 -7.87
CA ASN A 306 11.93 -0.74 -8.79
C ASN A 306 13.13 0.16 -9.15
N ARG A 307 14.29 -0.45 -9.42
CA ARG A 307 15.48 0.27 -9.90
C ARG A 307 15.22 1.05 -11.19
N GLY A 308 14.38 0.53 -12.07
CA GLY A 308 14.05 1.15 -13.36
C GLY A 308 13.41 2.53 -13.24
N VAL A 309 12.82 2.85 -12.09
CA VAL A 309 12.20 4.15 -11.81
C VAL A 309 13.23 5.27 -11.93
N GLY A 310 14.50 5.01 -11.61
CA GLY A 310 15.60 5.97 -11.73
C GLY A 310 15.72 6.95 -10.55
N TYR A 311 14.82 6.87 -9.58
CA TYR A 311 14.81 7.69 -8.37
C TYR A 311 15.35 6.92 -7.16
N ASP A 312 16.21 7.57 -6.36
CA ASP A 312 16.65 7.08 -5.05
C ASP A 312 15.95 7.81 -3.89
N THR A 313 15.24 8.89 -4.20
CA THR A 313 14.62 9.82 -3.26
C THR A 313 13.31 10.36 -3.83
N PHE A 314 12.27 10.41 -3.00
CA PHE A 314 11.02 11.11 -3.30
C PHE A 314 10.71 12.19 -2.28
N ARG A 315 10.01 13.24 -2.69
CA ARG A 315 9.39 14.20 -1.77
C ARG A 315 8.05 13.69 -1.31
N TYR A 316 7.61 14.08 -0.12
CA TYR A 316 6.25 13.79 0.34
C TYR A 316 5.23 14.37 -0.63
N THR A 317 5.45 15.57 -1.16
CA THR A 317 4.54 16.14 -2.17
C THR A 317 4.46 15.30 -3.44
N ASP A 318 5.56 14.69 -3.88
CA ASP A 318 5.55 13.85 -5.09
C ASP A 318 4.79 12.54 -4.84
N LEU A 319 4.96 11.95 -3.66
CA LEU A 319 4.21 10.76 -3.24
C LEU A 319 2.73 11.07 -3.05
N GLN A 320 2.38 12.25 -2.52
CA GLN A 320 0.99 12.71 -2.40
C GLN A 320 0.32 12.81 -3.76
N TYR A 321 0.98 13.46 -4.73
CA TYR A 321 0.49 13.51 -6.10
C TYR A 321 0.36 12.10 -6.69
N GLY A 322 1.43 11.30 -6.62
CA GLY A 322 1.45 9.96 -7.20
C GLY A 322 0.39 9.00 -6.67
N PHE A 323 0.18 8.94 -5.35
CA PHE A 323 -0.82 8.05 -4.77
C PHE A 323 -2.26 8.57 -4.91
N VAL A 324 -2.49 9.87 -5.13
CA VAL A 324 -3.84 10.42 -5.33
C VAL A 324 -4.25 10.45 -6.79
N THR A 325 -3.31 10.69 -7.71
CA THR A 325 -3.61 10.95 -9.14
C THR A 325 -2.95 9.97 -10.10
N GLY A 326 -2.02 9.14 -9.64
CA GLY A 326 -1.17 8.30 -10.48
C GLY A 326 0.07 9.02 -11.05
N ARG A 327 0.13 10.36 -11.00
CA ARG A 327 1.21 11.15 -11.61
C ARG A 327 1.96 11.97 -10.58
N MET A 328 3.24 12.24 -10.83
CA MET A 328 4.05 13.13 -10.00
C MET A 328 3.68 14.61 -10.21
N LYS A 329 4.13 15.49 -9.32
CA LYS A 329 3.85 16.94 -9.37
C LYS A 329 4.41 17.64 -10.63
N ASN A 330 5.44 17.07 -11.25
CA ASN A 330 5.99 17.52 -12.52
C ASN A 330 5.28 16.94 -13.76
N GLY A 331 4.23 16.12 -13.55
CA GLY A 331 3.45 15.46 -14.58
C GLY A 331 3.98 14.08 -14.99
N GLU A 332 5.14 13.64 -14.49
CA GLU A 332 5.70 12.33 -14.87
C GLU A 332 4.79 11.17 -14.42
N ASN A 333 4.62 10.19 -15.30
CA ASN A 333 3.88 8.96 -15.03
C ASN A 333 4.80 7.92 -14.39
N LEU A 334 4.41 7.42 -13.22
CA LEU A 334 5.00 6.21 -12.65
C LEU A 334 3.87 5.27 -12.28
N ALA A 335 4.15 3.98 -12.20
CA ALA A 335 3.15 3.00 -11.80
C ALA A 335 3.07 2.93 -10.27
N PHE A 336 2.21 3.75 -9.65
CA PHE A 336 2.03 3.77 -8.19
C PHE A 336 1.20 2.55 -7.74
N ALA A 337 1.89 1.53 -7.26
CA ALA A 337 1.30 0.31 -6.75
C ALA A 337 0.56 0.56 -5.43
N THR A 338 -0.72 0.19 -5.41
CA THR A 338 -1.60 0.38 -4.24
C THR A 338 -2.21 -0.94 -3.79
N ARG A 339 -2.37 -1.06 -2.47
CA ARG A 339 -3.21 -2.09 -1.85
C ARG A 339 -4.68 -1.71 -1.95
N ASP A 340 -5.56 -2.70 -1.83
CA ASP A 340 -6.99 -2.43 -1.68
C ASP A 340 -7.29 -1.66 -0.36
N ALA A 341 -8.50 -1.11 -0.25
CA ALA A 341 -8.90 -0.24 0.87
C ALA A 341 -8.93 -0.98 2.23
N GLU A 342 -8.95 -2.31 2.25
CA GLU A 342 -8.94 -3.11 3.48
C GLU A 342 -7.51 -3.30 4.06
N SER A 343 -6.50 -2.72 3.41
CA SER A 343 -5.10 -2.83 3.85
C SER A 343 -4.75 -1.85 4.96
N GLY A 344 -4.23 -2.38 6.06
CA GLY A 344 -3.68 -1.56 7.15
C GLY A 344 -2.34 -0.92 6.76
N THR A 345 -1.53 -1.58 5.94
CA THR A 345 -0.31 -0.98 5.36
C THR A 345 -0.63 0.25 4.51
N ARG A 346 -1.72 0.21 3.72
CA ARG A 346 -2.24 1.39 3.00
C ARG A 346 -2.65 2.47 3.99
N ASN A 347 -3.43 2.09 5.01
CA ASN A 347 -3.92 3.03 6.01
C ASN A 347 -2.76 3.76 6.72
N ALA A 348 -1.77 3.01 7.21
CA ALA A 348 -0.56 3.55 7.84
C ALA A 348 0.26 4.45 6.89
N CYS A 349 0.47 4.02 5.65
CA CYS A 349 1.23 4.79 4.66
C CYS A 349 0.54 6.11 4.30
N MET A 350 -0.72 6.03 3.88
CA MET A 350 -1.47 7.17 3.36
C MET A 350 -1.66 8.23 4.46
N ASN A 351 -2.12 7.82 5.65
CA ASN A 351 -2.29 8.75 6.76
C ASN A 351 -0.98 9.46 7.12
N ALA A 352 0.14 8.73 7.20
CA ALA A 352 1.44 9.34 7.49
C ALA A 352 1.97 10.26 6.38
N LEU A 353 1.55 10.05 5.13
CA LEU A 353 1.76 10.99 4.01
C LEU A 353 0.78 12.17 4.03
N GLY A 354 -0.22 12.17 4.92
CA GLY A 354 -1.28 13.17 4.99
C GLY A 354 -2.38 12.99 3.95
N ILE A 355 -2.52 11.78 3.42
CA ILE A 355 -3.52 11.36 2.44
C ILE A 355 -4.59 10.54 3.18
N ASP A 356 -5.86 10.87 2.96
CA ASP A 356 -6.98 10.02 3.33
C ASP A 356 -6.81 8.65 2.64
N PRO A 357 -6.75 7.54 3.39
CA PRO A 357 -6.48 6.24 2.79
C PRO A 357 -7.45 5.86 1.68
N SER A 358 -8.71 6.32 1.70
CA SER A 358 -9.69 6.06 0.63
C SER A 358 -9.34 6.75 -0.70
N GLN A 359 -8.51 7.79 -0.65
CA GLN A 359 -8.09 8.61 -1.79
C GLN A 359 -6.71 8.19 -2.33
N GLY A 360 -5.95 7.39 -1.57
CA GLY A 360 -4.66 6.83 -1.98
C GLY A 360 -4.78 5.65 -2.97
N VAL A 361 -5.27 5.92 -4.18
CA VAL A 361 -5.66 4.91 -5.18
C VAL A 361 -4.67 4.70 -6.34
N GLY A 362 -3.73 5.61 -6.57
CA GLY A 362 -2.87 5.63 -7.76
C GLY A 362 -3.72 5.84 -9.02
N ASP A 363 -3.49 5.03 -10.07
CA ASP A 363 -4.31 5.05 -11.29
C ASP A 363 -5.72 4.47 -11.10
N ASN A 364 -5.95 3.76 -9.99
CA ASN A 364 -7.23 3.16 -9.62
C ASN A 364 -7.80 2.22 -10.70
N VAL A 365 -6.97 1.39 -11.33
CA VAL A 365 -7.40 0.48 -12.42
C VAL A 365 -7.66 -0.95 -11.91
N GLY A 366 -8.80 -1.51 -12.32
CA GLY A 366 -9.24 -2.87 -12.06
C GLY A 366 -9.84 -3.07 -10.66
N GLY A 367 -10.52 -4.19 -10.45
CA GLY A 367 -10.93 -4.62 -9.11
C GLY A 367 -9.80 -5.28 -8.32
N ARG A 368 -10.10 -5.70 -7.08
CA ARG A 368 -9.14 -6.33 -6.16
C ARG A 368 -8.43 -7.53 -6.82
N THR A 369 -7.10 -7.58 -6.74
CA THR A 369 -6.29 -8.69 -7.28
C THR A 369 -5.69 -9.54 -6.17
N GLN A 370 -5.94 -10.85 -6.22
CA GLN A 370 -5.37 -11.87 -5.32
C GLN A 370 -4.49 -12.86 -6.10
N SER A 371 -3.95 -12.43 -7.25
CA SER A 371 -3.19 -13.29 -8.14
C SER A 371 -1.83 -12.68 -8.48
N SER A 372 -0.76 -13.37 -8.11
CA SER A 372 0.61 -13.01 -8.51
C SER A 372 0.76 -12.97 -10.03
N ALA A 373 0.03 -13.84 -10.74
CA ALA A 373 -0.05 -13.82 -12.19
C ALA A 373 -0.57 -12.47 -12.74
N ARG A 374 -1.59 -11.89 -12.11
CA ARG A 374 -2.11 -10.58 -12.53
C ARG A 374 -1.22 -9.41 -12.12
N THR A 375 -0.26 -9.60 -11.22
CA THR A 375 0.71 -8.55 -10.83
C THR A 375 2.04 -8.63 -11.59
N ASN A 376 2.23 -9.67 -12.42
CA ASN A 376 3.30 -9.74 -13.42
C ASN A 376 2.99 -8.82 -14.62
N LEU A 377 4.02 -8.54 -15.45
CA LEU A 377 3.84 -7.86 -16.73
C LEU A 377 3.03 -8.72 -17.71
N GLY A 378 2.24 -8.07 -18.56
CA GLY A 378 1.35 -8.74 -19.52
C GLY A 378 0.11 -7.90 -19.81
N PRO A 379 -0.70 -8.24 -20.84
CA PRO A 379 -1.82 -7.41 -21.29
C PRO A 379 -2.91 -7.13 -20.25
N TRP A 380 -2.93 -7.90 -19.15
CA TRP A 380 -3.91 -7.81 -18.06
C TRP A 380 -3.25 -7.52 -16.71
N HIS A 381 -2.07 -6.90 -16.74
CA HIS A 381 -1.35 -6.57 -15.53
C HIS A 381 -2.17 -5.63 -14.65
N ARG A 382 -1.96 -5.74 -13.34
CA ARG A 382 -2.62 -4.90 -12.33
C ARG A 382 -1.57 -4.38 -11.36
N VAL A 383 -1.57 -3.07 -11.17
CA VAL A 383 -0.67 -2.37 -10.25
C VAL A 383 -1.42 -1.85 -9.02
N ASN A 384 -2.70 -1.54 -9.15
CA ASN A 384 -3.55 -1.07 -8.05
C ASN A 384 -4.42 -2.18 -7.45
N ASN A 385 -5.04 -1.86 -6.31
CA ASN A 385 -6.03 -2.70 -5.64
C ASN A 385 -5.49 -4.11 -5.32
N CYS A 386 -4.22 -4.18 -4.92
CA CYS A 386 -3.55 -5.43 -4.56
C CYS A 386 -4.08 -5.98 -3.23
N GLY A 387 -4.50 -7.25 -3.24
CA GLY A 387 -5.14 -7.95 -2.12
C GLY A 387 -4.27 -8.14 -0.89
N SER A 388 -2.96 -8.29 -1.09
CA SER A 388 -1.94 -8.50 -0.04
C SER A 388 -0.67 -7.68 -0.32
N SER A 389 0.19 -7.51 0.68
CA SER A 389 1.48 -6.83 0.49
C SER A 389 2.36 -7.58 -0.49
N SER A 390 2.38 -8.93 -0.46
CA SER A 390 3.13 -9.73 -1.43
C SER A 390 2.72 -9.48 -2.88
N HIS A 391 1.44 -9.19 -3.14
CA HIS A 391 0.97 -8.80 -4.47
C HIS A 391 1.43 -7.39 -4.86
N ALA A 392 1.41 -6.42 -3.93
CA ALA A 392 1.91 -5.06 -4.18
C ALA A 392 3.44 -5.03 -4.36
N GLU A 393 4.18 -5.79 -3.55
CA GLU A 393 5.63 -6.00 -3.68
C GLU A 393 5.97 -6.66 -5.01
N ASN A 394 5.23 -7.71 -5.42
CA ASN A 394 5.39 -8.34 -6.73
C ASN A 394 5.10 -7.34 -7.86
N ALA A 395 4.06 -6.52 -7.72
CA ALA A 395 3.75 -5.47 -8.67
C ALA A 395 4.92 -4.47 -8.85
N VAL A 396 5.58 -4.08 -7.76
CA VAL A 396 6.78 -3.21 -7.81
C VAL A 396 7.99 -3.94 -8.38
N GLN A 397 8.19 -5.21 -8.00
CA GLN A 397 9.31 -6.01 -8.50
C GLN A 397 9.25 -6.22 -10.01
N MET A 398 8.06 -6.48 -10.56
CA MET A 398 7.91 -6.85 -11.97
C MET A 398 7.84 -5.62 -12.88
N ARG A 399 7.34 -4.48 -12.41
CA ARG A 399 7.29 -3.26 -13.21
C ARG A 399 8.47 -2.37 -12.92
N ARG A 400 9.28 -2.14 -13.95
CA ARG A 400 10.47 -1.32 -13.81
C ARG A 400 10.17 0.15 -13.52
N ASN A 401 8.97 0.62 -13.85
CA ASN A 401 8.53 1.98 -13.60
C ASN A 401 7.65 2.12 -12.34
N ALA A 402 7.63 1.12 -11.46
CA ALA A 402 6.72 1.09 -10.32
C ALA A 402 7.32 1.57 -9.00
N VAL A 403 6.49 2.31 -8.26
CA VAL A 403 6.72 2.77 -6.88
C VAL A 403 5.57 2.25 -6.03
N GLY A 404 5.82 1.83 -4.81
CA GLY A 404 4.80 1.35 -3.89
C GLY A 404 5.23 1.50 -2.45
N TYR A 405 4.59 0.74 -1.57
CA TYR A 405 4.91 0.71 -0.15
C TYR A 405 4.75 -0.70 0.41
N SER A 406 5.56 -1.01 1.42
CA SER A 406 5.40 -2.24 2.21
C SER A 406 5.93 -2.05 3.62
N GLY A 407 5.58 -2.96 4.53
CA GLY A 407 6.17 -3.03 5.86
C GLY A 407 7.69 -3.04 5.80
N LEU A 408 8.34 -2.29 6.69
CA LEU A 408 9.79 -2.38 6.83
C LEU A 408 10.21 -3.75 7.40
N SER A 409 9.40 -4.28 8.34
CA SER A 409 9.64 -5.53 9.07
C SER A 409 8.38 -6.41 9.17
N GLY A 410 8.53 -7.59 9.76
CA GLY A 410 7.44 -8.54 9.99
C GLY A 410 7.23 -9.46 8.78
N SER A 411 5.97 -9.82 8.52
CA SER A 411 5.61 -10.78 7.46
C SER A 411 5.75 -10.23 6.02
N THR A 412 5.84 -8.91 5.89
CA THR A 412 6.06 -8.16 4.66
C THR A 412 7.35 -7.40 4.90
N ALA A 413 8.48 -8.04 4.64
CA ALA A 413 9.78 -7.59 5.11
C ALA A 413 10.52 -6.88 3.98
N ALA A 414 10.14 -5.64 3.67
CA ALA A 414 10.83 -4.86 2.63
C ALA A 414 12.35 -4.82 2.86
N ALA A 415 12.80 -4.79 4.12
CA ALA A 415 14.21 -4.87 4.46
C ALA A 415 14.86 -6.21 4.00
N CYS A 416 14.15 -7.33 4.15
CA CYS A 416 14.58 -8.65 3.67
C CYS A 416 14.57 -8.74 2.13
N ASP A 417 13.54 -8.20 1.50
CA ASP A 417 13.39 -8.23 0.04
C ASP A 417 14.46 -7.39 -0.66
N VAL A 418 14.80 -6.23 -0.10
CA VAL A 418 15.93 -5.42 -0.56
C VAL A 418 17.25 -6.17 -0.36
N ALA A 419 17.45 -6.85 0.76
CA ALA A 419 18.63 -7.70 0.96
C ALA A 419 18.74 -8.84 -0.06
N ASN A 420 17.60 -9.34 -0.57
CA ASN A 420 17.51 -10.29 -1.67
C ASN A 420 17.58 -9.64 -3.08
N GLY A 421 17.61 -8.30 -3.15
CA GLY A 421 17.67 -7.51 -4.38
C GLY A 421 16.41 -7.60 -5.24
N LEU A 422 15.23 -7.76 -4.65
CA LEU A 422 13.96 -7.82 -5.37
C LEU A 422 13.53 -6.44 -5.89
N TYR A 423 13.66 -5.42 -5.06
CA TYR A 423 13.41 -4.01 -5.33
C TYR A 423 14.27 -3.17 -4.37
N GLU A 424 14.03 -1.86 -4.31
CA GLU A 424 14.74 -0.94 -3.43
C GLU A 424 13.83 -0.25 -2.43
N ILE A 425 14.41 0.12 -1.30
CA ILE A 425 13.85 1.11 -0.38
C ILE A 425 14.46 2.48 -0.72
N VAL A 426 13.61 3.44 -1.08
CA VAL A 426 14.00 4.81 -1.43
C VAL A 426 13.99 5.74 -0.22
N ALA A 427 14.73 6.83 -0.30
CA ALA A 427 14.68 7.89 0.69
C ALA A 427 13.44 8.77 0.49
N VAL A 428 13.01 9.43 1.56
CA VAL A 428 11.91 10.40 1.51
C VAL A 428 12.33 11.75 2.12
N VAL A 429 11.80 12.84 1.58
CA VAL A 429 11.93 14.19 2.13
C VAL A 429 10.57 14.68 2.59
N LYS A 430 10.38 14.86 3.91
CA LYS A 430 9.12 15.34 4.52
C LYS A 430 8.95 16.86 4.32
N ASP A 431 8.81 17.28 3.08
CA ASP A 431 8.73 18.68 2.64
C ASP A 431 7.35 19.33 2.80
N ILE A 432 6.44 18.65 3.51
CA ILE A 432 5.11 19.17 3.84
C ILE A 432 5.11 19.90 5.20
N PRO A 433 4.20 20.88 5.41
CA PRO A 433 3.99 21.50 6.71
C PRO A 433 3.56 20.49 7.80
N PRO A 434 3.89 20.72 9.08
CA PRO A 434 4.68 21.83 9.60
C PRO A 434 6.20 21.65 9.46
N TYR A 435 6.67 20.50 8.96
CA TYR A 435 8.09 20.12 9.01
C TYR A 435 8.96 20.82 7.98
N ASN A 436 8.54 20.86 6.71
CA ASN A 436 9.29 21.46 5.61
C ASN A 436 10.76 20.97 5.56
N ALA A 437 10.95 19.66 5.70
CA ALA A 437 12.27 19.03 5.70
C ALA A 437 13.01 19.26 4.37
N THR A 438 14.33 19.17 4.42
CA THR A 438 15.19 19.36 3.24
C THR A 438 16.12 18.19 2.98
N GLN A 439 16.27 17.28 3.95
CA GLN A 439 17.18 16.15 3.85
C GLN A 439 16.42 14.85 3.51
N PRO A 440 16.99 14.00 2.64
CA PRO A 440 16.46 12.67 2.37
C PRO A 440 16.75 11.73 3.55
N VAL A 441 15.74 10.99 3.98
CA VAL A 441 15.86 9.97 5.04
C VAL A 441 15.37 8.62 4.52
N ARG A 442 16.18 7.57 4.70
CA ARG A 442 15.77 6.18 4.43
C ARG A 442 15.30 5.51 5.73
N PRO A 443 14.31 4.61 5.66
CA PRO A 443 13.90 3.84 6.82
C PRO A 443 15.00 2.85 7.21
N ASP A 444 15.35 2.86 8.49
CA ASP A 444 16.23 1.91 9.16
C ASP A 444 15.88 1.91 10.65
N VAL A 445 16.44 0.98 11.44
CA VAL A 445 16.15 0.90 12.88
C VAL A 445 16.47 2.23 13.56
N LEU A 446 17.63 2.81 13.26
CA LEU A 446 18.04 4.09 13.85
C LEU A 446 17.10 5.23 13.49
N THR A 447 16.69 5.37 12.23
CA THR A 447 15.89 6.53 11.76
C THR A 447 14.43 6.43 12.16
N VAL A 448 13.89 5.23 12.37
CA VAL A 448 12.53 5.00 12.90
C VAL A 448 12.47 5.24 14.41
N VAL A 449 13.53 4.91 15.12
CA VAL A 449 13.65 5.12 16.58
C VAL A 449 13.95 6.59 16.89
N LYS A 450 14.87 7.21 16.15
CA LYS A 450 15.25 8.62 16.27
C LYS A 450 14.36 9.52 15.43
N ASN A 451 13.09 9.58 15.81
CA ASN A 451 12.03 10.10 14.96
C ASN A 451 11.55 11.54 15.26
N ALA A 452 12.30 12.33 16.04
CA ALA A 452 11.88 13.69 16.41
C ALA A 452 12.35 14.81 15.45
N ASP A 453 13.43 14.62 14.67
CA ASP A 453 13.93 15.62 13.71
C ASP A 453 13.58 15.20 12.27
N PRO A 454 12.74 15.97 11.55
CA PRO A 454 12.31 15.62 10.19
C PRO A 454 13.43 15.49 9.16
N ASN A 455 14.66 15.97 9.43
CA ASN A 455 15.82 15.82 8.54
C ASN A 455 16.65 14.57 8.80
N SER A 456 16.35 13.80 9.86
CA SER A 456 17.01 12.53 10.17
C SER A 456 16.05 11.40 10.53
N SER A 457 14.76 11.72 10.73
CA SER A 457 13.71 10.79 11.13
C SER A 457 12.99 10.17 9.93
N PHE A 458 12.67 8.89 10.02
CA PHE A 458 11.69 8.26 9.15
C PHE A 458 10.35 8.13 9.89
N THR A 459 9.29 8.73 9.35
CA THR A 459 7.99 8.86 10.03
C THR A 459 6.81 8.40 9.17
N ILE A 460 7.00 7.40 8.31
CA ILE A 460 5.90 6.76 7.57
C ILE A 460 5.58 5.43 8.24
N GLY A 461 4.35 5.28 8.73
CA GLY A 461 3.92 4.14 9.51
C GLY A 461 2.69 4.42 10.36
N GLY A 462 2.37 3.48 11.24
CA GLY A 462 1.21 3.54 12.13
C GLY A 462 1.48 2.86 13.46
N THR A 463 0.71 3.23 14.48
CA THR A 463 0.62 2.45 15.72
C THR A 463 -0.26 1.23 15.48
N SER A 464 0.32 0.03 15.55
CA SER A 464 -0.46 -1.20 15.50
C SER A 464 -1.09 -1.52 16.86
N VAL A 465 -2.35 -1.94 16.82
CA VAL A 465 -3.19 -2.18 18.00
C VAL A 465 -3.90 -3.53 17.91
N PHE A 466 -4.27 -4.05 19.08
CA PHE A 466 -5.36 -5.00 19.21
C PHE A 466 -6.63 -4.25 19.61
N THR A 467 -7.63 -4.27 18.74
CA THR A 467 -8.92 -3.64 18.98
C THR A 467 -9.93 -4.66 19.48
N THR A 468 -10.67 -4.30 20.54
CA THR A 468 -11.69 -5.17 21.18
C THR A 468 -12.98 -4.42 21.45
N PHE A 469 -14.09 -5.16 21.56
CA PHE A 469 -15.27 -4.68 22.27
C PHE A 469 -15.08 -4.87 23.78
N GLY A 470 -15.19 -3.77 24.52
CA GLY A 470 -14.85 -3.75 25.95
C GLY A 470 -13.33 -3.73 26.20
N SER A 471 -12.95 -3.34 27.40
CA SER A 471 -11.56 -3.21 27.84
C SER A 471 -11.05 -4.54 28.39
N PRO A 472 -9.88 -5.04 27.92
CA PRO A 472 -9.27 -6.25 28.47
C PRO A 472 -8.74 -6.07 29.91
N PHE A 473 -8.67 -4.82 30.39
CA PHE A 473 -8.17 -4.48 31.73
C PHE A 473 -9.29 -4.30 32.76
N GLN A 474 -10.56 -4.30 32.32
CA GLN A 474 -11.70 -4.21 33.22
C GLN A 474 -11.97 -5.58 33.86
N ILE A 475 -12.05 -5.60 35.19
CA ILE A 475 -12.30 -6.81 35.99
C ILE A 475 -13.70 -6.82 36.63
N ASP A 476 -14.38 -5.68 36.71
CA ASP A 476 -15.77 -5.63 37.17
C ASP A 476 -16.71 -6.07 36.04
N ARG A 477 -17.30 -7.25 36.18
CA ARG A 477 -18.26 -7.86 35.26
C ARG A 477 -19.48 -6.98 34.98
N ASN A 478 -19.85 -6.09 35.91
CA ASN A 478 -21.00 -5.20 35.74
C ASN A 478 -20.64 -3.88 35.06
N ALA A 479 -19.35 -3.63 34.81
CA ALA A 479 -18.94 -2.42 34.12
C ALA A 479 -19.35 -2.49 32.65
N PRO A 480 -19.86 -1.38 32.07
CA PRO A 480 -20.31 -1.36 30.68
C PRO A 480 -19.18 -1.56 29.66
N ASN A 481 -17.92 -1.47 30.09
CA ASN A 481 -16.73 -1.72 29.30
C ASN A 481 -16.04 -3.05 29.63
N PHE A 482 -16.73 -4.02 30.23
CA PHE A 482 -16.18 -5.34 30.46
C PHE A 482 -16.04 -6.14 29.16
N MET A 483 -14.87 -6.73 28.90
CA MET A 483 -14.67 -7.62 27.75
C MET A 483 -15.30 -9.00 28.04
N ALA A 484 -16.16 -9.48 27.14
CA ALA A 484 -16.96 -10.70 27.40
C ALA A 484 -16.10 -11.98 27.48
N ASN A 485 -15.16 -12.17 26.54
CA ASN A 485 -14.24 -13.31 26.55
C ASN A 485 -13.03 -13.00 27.45
N GLN A 486 -13.03 -13.57 28.65
CA GLN A 486 -11.94 -13.35 29.61
C GLN A 486 -10.65 -14.07 29.23
N HIS A 487 -10.68 -15.16 28.46
CA HIS A 487 -9.45 -15.78 27.96
C HIS A 487 -8.73 -14.89 26.95
N ALA A 488 -9.48 -14.21 26.08
CA ALA A 488 -8.92 -13.21 25.19
C ALA A 488 -8.43 -11.96 25.96
N ALA A 489 -9.12 -11.55 27.04
CA ALA A 489 -8.64 -10.49 27.91
C ALA A 489 -7.32 -10.88 28.60
N ASP A 490 -7.20 -12.11 29.11
CA ASP A 490 -5.96 -12.66 29.69
C ASP A 490 -4.82 -12.72 28.68
N TYR A 491 -5.10 -13.13 27.45
CA TYR A 491 -4.13 -13.12 26.36
C TYR A 491 -3.54 -11.71 26.13
N LEU A 492 -4.41 -10.69 26.09
CA LEU A 492 -3.98 -9.29 25.93
C LEU A 492 -3.23 -8.76 27.15
N ARG A 493 -3.70 -9.08 28.37
CA ARG A 493 -3.00 -8.72 29.63
C ARG A 493 -1.61 -9.33 29.68
N ASN A 494 -1.46 -10.60 29.30
CA ASN A 494 -0.19 -11.30 29.25
C ASN A 494 0.81 -10.59 28.32
N ILE A 495 0.34 -10.14 27.14
CA ILE A 495 1.15 -9.36 26.19
C ILE A 495 1.50 -7.98 26.76
N ASP A 496 0.53 -7.19 27.27
CA ASP A 496 0.78 -5.86 27.86
C ASP A 496 1.78 -5.93 29.02
N CYS A 497 1.61 -6.89 29.93
CA CYS A 497 2.53 -7.08 31.05
C CYS A 497 3.95 -7.45 30.58
N SER A 498 4.06 -8.30 29.56
CA SER A 498 5.35 -8.64 28.94
C SER A 498 6.03 -7.43 28.30
N ILE A 499 5.28 -6.59 27.58
CA ILE A 499 5.78 -5.33 26.99
C ILE A 499 6.27 -4.38 28.09
N ARG A 500 5.48 -4.17 29.14
CA ARG A 500 5.83 -3.27 30.26
C ARG A 500 7.07 -3.76 30.99
N ALA A 501 7.16 -5.05 31.27
CA ALA A 501 8.31 -5.64 31.93
C ALA A 501 9.57 -5.49 31.08
N TYR A 502 9.51 -5.82 29.79
CA TYR A 502 10.65 -5.68 28.88
C TYR A 502 11.06 -4.21 28.71
N THR A 503 10.09 -3.30 28.61
CA THR A 503 10.35 -1.85 28.57
C THR A 503 11.08 -1.38 29.83
N SER A 504 10.68 -1.86 31.01
CA SER A 504 11.32 -1.49 32.27
C SER A 504 12.73 -2.04 32.45
N ASN A 505 12.99 -3.23 31.90
CA ASN A 505 14.27 -3.92 32.01
C ASN A 505 14.49 -4.83 30.78
N PRO A 506 15.06 -4.30 29.68
CA PRO A 506 15.37 -5.10 28.50
C PRO A 506 16.39 -6.20 28.85
N ASP A 507 15.95 -7.46 28.84
CA ASP A 507 16.79 -8.64 29.10
C ASP A 507 16.70 -9.61 27.90
N PRO A 508 17.84 -9.98 27.27
CA PRO A 508 17.84 -10.83 26.08
C PRO A 508 17.41 -12.30 26.30
N LEU A 509 17.12 -12.73 27.54
CA LEU A 509 16.89 -14.14 27.87
C LEU A 509 15.43 -14.57 28.06
N THR A 510 14.42 -13.72 27.78
CA THR A 510 13.04 -13.99 28.21
C THR A 510 12.14 -14.69 27.20
N ARG A 511 12.46 -14.74 25.90
CA ARG A 511 11.61 -15.27 24.82
C ARG A 511 10.14 -14.81 24.92
N SER A 512 9.92 -13.61 25.44
CA SER A 512 8.60 -13.10 25.80
C SER A 512 7.97 -12.30 24.64
N PRO A 513 6.65 -12.03 24.68
CA PRO A 513 5.99 -11.18 23.70
C PRO A 513 6.70 -9.82 23.52
N GLY A 514 6.96 -9.11 24.61
CA GLY A 514 7.62 -7.80 24.59
C GLY A 514 9.02 -7.83 23.98
N GLN A 515 9.79 -8.90 24.22
CA GLN A 515 11.11 -9.06 23.59
C GLN A 515 11.00 -9.20 22.07
N PHE A 516 10.11 -10.08 21.60
CA PHE A 516 9.92 -10.29 20.15
C PHE A 516 9.53 -8.97 19.47
N LEU A 517 8.58 -8.25 20.05
CA LEU A 517 8.10 -6.99 19.51
C LEU A 517 9.20 -5.91 19.47
N ALA A 518 10.09 -5.86 20.45
CA ALA A 518 11.23 -4.94 20.43
C ALA A 518 12.30 -5.31 19.38
N GLN A 519 12.49 -6.61 19.12
CA GLN A 519 13.55 -7.11 18.23
C GLN A 519 13.12 -7.24 16.77
N SER A 520 11.81 -7.33 16.52
CA SER A 520 11.23 -7.49 15.18
C SER A 520 10.46 -6.25 14.71
N PHE A 521 9.95 -5.43 15.64
CA PHE A 521 9.19 -4.20 15.38
C PHE A 521 9.68 -3.06 16.29
N PHE A 522 8.88 -2.01 16.49
CA PHE A 522 9.28 -0.85 17.29
C PHE A 522 8.31 -0.62 18.44
N LEU A 523 8.65 -1.07 19.64
CA LEU A 523 7.83 -0.74 20.83
C LEU A 523 7.76 0.78 20.99
N GLU A 524 6.58 1.36 21.15
CA GLU A 524 6.39 2.82 21.12
C GLU A 524 7.26 3.58 22.13
N GLY A 525 7.56 2.97 23.29
CA GLY A 525 8.42 3.58 24.31
C GLY A 525 9.88 3.76 23.89
N CYS A 526 10.31 3.17 22.77
CA CYS A 526 11.67 3.30 22.25
C CYS A 526 11.85 4.55 21.36
N GLN A 527 10.77 5.12 20.84
CA GLN A 527 10.83 6.24 19.89
C GLN A 527 11.15 7.57 20.60
N ASP A 528 11.70 8.56 19.88
CA ASP A 528 11.92 9.90 20.45
C ASP A 528 10.60 10.71 20.53
N ALA A 529 9.64 10.40 19.65
CA ALA A 529 8.34 11.04 19.56
C ALA A 529 7.24 10.03 19.16
N PRO A 530 6.11 9.95 19.88
CA PRO A 530 4.95 9.16 19.47
C PRO A 530 4.20 9.86 18.32
N GLN A 531 3.53 9.05 17.50
CA GLN A 531 2.62 9.54 16.46
C GLN A 531 1.30 10.01 17.08
N SER A 532 0.74 11.10 16.56
CA SER A 532 -0.56 11.62 16.98
C SER A 532 -1.71 10.83 16.35
N ASP A 533 -2.69 10.44 17.18
CA ASP A 533 -3.93 9.79 16.72
C ASP A 533 -4.86 10.73 15.96
N ALA A 534 -4.79 12.04 16.23
CA ALA A 534 -5.67 13.02 15.62
C ALA A 534 -5.12 13.54 14.28
N ASP A 535 -3.79 13.74 14.21
CA ASP A 535 -3.12 14.11 12.96
C ASP A 535 -1.93 13.18 12.70
N PRO A 536 -2.11 12.14 11.88
CA PRO A 536 -1.11 11.10 11.65
C PRO A 536 0.25 11.59 11.10
N ILE A 537 0.33 12.82 10.57
CA ILE A 537 1.60 13.39 10.10
C ILE A 537 2.45 13.90 11.27
N ILE A 538 1.85 14.14 12.44
CA ILE A 538 2.49 14.74 13.61
C ILE A 538 3.13 13.68 14.51
N PHE A 539 4.43 13.84 14.77
CA PHE A 539 5.22 13.10 15.73
C PHE A 539 5.67 14.09 16.80
N ASP A 540 5.09 14.02 17.99
CA ASP A 540 5.26 15.05 19.02
C ASP A 540 6.12 14.55 20.19
N PRO A 541 7.40 14.95 20.29
CA PRO A 541 8.26 14.54 21.41
C PRO A 541 7.78 15.10 22.77
N ASN A 542 6.84 16.04 22.78
CA ASN A 542 6.25 16.63 23.98
C ASN A 542 4.82 16.15 24.24
N ALA A 543 4.39 15.05 23.60
CA ALA A 543 3.06 14.50 23.79
C ALA A 543 2.76 14.28 25.29
N PRO A 544 1.59 14.70 25.80
CA PRO A 544 1.29 14.63 27.23
C PRO A 544 1.44 13.21 27.79
N GLY A 545 2.26 13.06 28.83
CA GLY A 545 2.49 11.77 29.49
C GLY A 545 3.48 10.85 28.78
N TYR A 546 4.03 11.24 27.63
CA TYR A 546 5.07 10.47 26.96
C TYR A 546 6.46 10.78 27.53
N VAL A 547 7.23 9.73 27.81
CA VAL A 547 8.63 9.83 28.21
C VAL A 547 9.39 8.73 27.46
N VAL A 548 10.37 9.14 26.64
CA VAL A 548 11.24 8.19 25.93
C VAL A 548 12.00 7.32 26.92
N ASN A 549 11.97 6.01 26.69
CA ASN A 549 12.77 5.07 27.45
C ASN A 549 14.11 4.84 26.75
N THR A 550 15.14 5.58 27.16
CA THR A 550 16.47 5.49 26.55
C THR A 550 17.12 4.11 26.69
N SER A 551 16.78 3.33 27.73
CA SER A 551 17.31 1.97 27.89
C SER A 551 16.74 1.03 26.84
N LEU A 552 15.41 1.04 26.68
CA LEU A 552 14.72 0.29 25.63
C LEU A 552 15.18 0.75 24.25
N GLN A 553 15.29 2.06 24.04
CA GLN A 553 15.76 2.65 22.79
C GLN A 553 17.14 2.12 22.36
N ASN A 554 18.11 2.11 23.27
CA ASN A 554 19.45 1.60 23.00
C ASN A 554 19.43 0.09 22.72
N ASP A 555 18.59 -0.66 23.42
CA ASP A 555 18.42 -2.10 23.19
C ASP A 555 17.85 -2.40 21.81
N VAL A 556 16.79 -1.70 21.40
CA VAL A 556 16.19 -1.82 20.06
C VAL A 556 17.22 -1.49 18.98
N ILE A 557 17.97 -0.38 19.12
CA ILE A 557 19.03 -0.02 18.15
C ILE A 557 20.09 -1.13 18.04
N ALA A 558 20.44 -1.76 19.16
CA ALA A 558 21.47 -2.78 19.19
C ALA A 558 21.02 -4.16 18.68
N ASN A 559 19.75 -4.53 18.93
CA ASN A 559 19.28 -5.91 18.81
C ASN A 559 18.15 -6.13 17.81
N ASN A 560 17.51 -5.06 17.32
CA ASN A 560 16.45 -5.21 16.33
C ASN A 560 17.04 -5.63 14.97
N ASN A 561 16.48 -6.67 14.37
CA ASN A 561 16.89 -7.21 13.07
C ASN A 561 15.78 -7.15 12.02
N LEU A 562 14.68 -6.44 12.31
CA LEU A 562 13.50 -6.30 11.46
C LEU A 562 12.87 -7.65 11.06
N ASP A 563 13.04 -8.67 11.91
CA ASP A 563 12.66 -10.06 11.63
C ASP A 563 13.29 -10.64 10.36
N CYS A 564 14.47 -10.13 9.98
CA CYS A 564 15.16 -10.55 8.77
C CYS A 564 16.46 -11.32 9.11
N PRO A 565 16.54 -12.63 8.79
CA PRO A 565 17.76 -13.41 9.05
C PRO A 565 18.92 -13.05 8.12
N LEU A 566 18.68 -12.33 7.02
CA LEU A 566 19.72 -11.86 6.10
C LEU A 566 20.42 -10.59 6.58
N LEU A 567 19.80 -9.88 7.53
CA LEU A 567 20.36 -8.67 8.09
C LEU A 567 21.10 -9.02 9.38
N THR A 568 22.34 -8.57 9.47
CA THR A 568 23.12 -8.66 10.70
C THR A 568 23.20 -7.27 11.29
N ASN A 569 22.65 -7.06 12.49
CA ASN A 569 22.77 -5.77 13.17
C ASN A 569 24.18 -5.63 13.73
N PRO A 570 24.99 -4.68 13.26
CA PRO A 570 26.34 -4.49 13.78
C PRO A 570 26.34 -3.70 15.11
N GLY A 571 25.18 -3.54 15.76
CA GLY A 571 24.98 -2.73 16.96
C GLY A 571 24.81 -1.23 16.67
N THR A 572 24.62 -0.83 15.41
CA THR A 572 24.45 0.58 15.02
C THR A 572 23.02 0.95 14.66
N GLY A 573 22.13 -0.03 14.48
CA GLY A 573 20.78 0.19 13.96
C GLY A 573 20.74 0.66 12.49
N LEU A 574 21.86 0.55 11.76
CA LEU A 574 21.92 0.74 10.31
C LEU A 574 22.09 -0.62 9.64
N ILE A 575 20.97 -1.25 9.32
CA ILE A 575 20.94 -2.62 8.80
C ILE A 575 20.32 -2.73 7.42
N VAL A 576 19.55 -1.74 6.98
CA VAL A 576 18.95 -1.75 5.64
C VAL A 576 20.04 -1.44 4.61
N PRO A 577 20.25 -2.28 3.58
CA PRO A 577 21.29 -2.05 2.58
C PRO A 577 21.17 -0.67 1.93
N ALA A 578 22.31 -0.03 1.66
CA ALA A 578 22.35 1.24 0.95
C ALA A 578 21.70 1.11 -0.44
N TYR A 579 21.00 2.17 -0.89
CA TYR A 579 20.51 2.22 -2.26
C TYR A 579 21.69 2.05 -3.22
N GLY A 580 21.63 1.05 -4.07
CA GLY A 580 22.63 0.67 -5.06
C GLY A 580 23.41 -0.59 -4.69
N ALA A 581 23.37 -1.02 -3.42
CA ALA A 581 24.40 -1.91 -2.88
C ALA A 581 24.24 -3.39 -3.28
N ILE A 582 23.00 -3.88 -3.44
CA ILE A 582 22.74 -5.29 -3.72
C ILE A 582 22.71 -5.57 -5.22
N ASN A 583 22.01 -4.72 -5.98
CA ASN A 583 21.91 -4.84 -7.42
C ASN A 583 21.79 -3.44 -8.06
N VAL A 584 22.68 -3.15 -9.02
CA VAL A 584 22.81 -1.84 -9.66
C VAL A 584 21.65 -1.52 -10.62
N ALA A 585 21.10 -2.51 -11.31
CA ALA A 585 20.06 -2.32 -12.33
C ALA A 585 18.74 -3.06 -12.04
N GLY A 586 18.69 -3.83 -10.94
CA GLY A 586 17.52 -4.63 -10.57
C GLY A 586 17.46 -5.95 -11.31
N LYS A 587 16.34 -6.66 -11.15
CA LYS A 587 16.15 -7.99 -11.71
C LYS A 587 15.34 -7.96 -13.01
N VAL A 588 15.51 -9.00 -13.81
CA VAL A 588 14.70 -9.27 -14.99
C VAL A 588 13.25 -9.57 -14.54
N PRO A 589 12.24 -8.83 -15.05
CA PRO A 589 10.83 -9.07 -14.73
C PRO A 589 10.31 -10.45 -15.13
N ASN A 590 9.19 -10.85 -14.54
CA ASN A 590 8.40 -11.99 -14.98
C ASN A 590 7.23 -11.53 -15.88
N ARG A 591 6.85 -12.36 -16.85
CA ARG A 591 5.77 -12.11 -17.82
C ARG A 591 4.72 -13.21 -17.80
N ASN A 592 3.46 -12.81 -17.88
CA ASN A 592 2.34 -13.71 -18.09
C ASN A 592 1.96 -13.75 -19.58
N GLY A 593 1.88 -14.96 -20.14
CA GLY A 593 1.97 -15.20 -21.58
C GLY A 593 0.89 -14.54 -22.47
N ASN A 594 1.39 -13.90 -23.54
CA ASN A 594 1.02 -14.13 -24.95
C ASN A 594 2.09 -13.62 -25.95
N GLY A 595 3.16 -12.96 -25.48
CA GLY A 595 4.39 -12.68 -26.24
C GLY A 595 5.53 -13.65 -25.88
N ALA A 596 6.44 -13.90 -26.83
CA ALA A 596 7.38 -15.03 -26.81
C ALA A 596 8.36 -15.03 -25.63
N ASN A 597 8.41 -16.19 -24.95
CA ASN A 597 9.22 -16.58 -23.79
C ASN A 597 8.71 -16.14 -22.41
N LEU A 598 8.21 -17.13 -21.67
CA LEU A 598 7.83 -17.14 -20.24
C LEU A 598 8.95 -16.61 -19.32
N GLY A 599 9.25 -15.32 -19.38
CA GLY A 599 10.31 -14.68 -18.60
C GLY A 599 11.74 -14.92 -19.11
N ASN A 600 11.97 -15.20 -20.40
CA ASN A 600 13.34 -15.14 -20.96
C ASN A 600 13.47 -14.00 -21.97
N TYR A 601 14.40 -13.09 -21.71
CA TYR A 601 14.67 -11.93 -22.54
C TYR A 601 15.89 -12.16 -23.42
N VAL A 602 15.78 -11.81 -24.70
CA VAL A 602 16.85 -12.02 -25.69
C VAL A 602 17.73 -10.77 -25.78
N TYR A 603 19.04 -10.95 -25.85
CA TYR A 603 19.99 -9.85 -26.01
C TYR A 603 21.21 -10.22 -26.88
N VAL A 604 21.84 -9.20 -27.45
CA VAL A 604 23.05 -9.35 -28.30
C VAL A 604 24.31 -9.39 -27.44
N THR A 605 25.21 -10.31 -27.75
CA THR A 605 26.46 -10.54 -26.99
C THR A 605 27.72 -9.98 -27.66
N THR A 606 27.67 -9.66 -28.94
CA THR A 606 28.86 -9.26 -29.72
C THR A 606 28.64 -7.87 -30.34
N PRO A 607 29.55 -6.90 -30.08
CA PRO A 607 29.46 -5.58 -30.69
C PRO A 607 29.40 -5.66 -32.22
N GLY A 608 28.41 -5.01 -32.81
CA GLY A 608 28.21 -4.94 -34.26
C GLY A 608 27.67 -6.19 -34.95
N ASP A 609 27.41 -7.29 -34.22
CA ASP A 609 26.78 -8.50 -34.78
C ASP A 609 25.36 -8.70 -34.22
N PRO A 610 24.30 -8.31 -34.96
CA PRO A 610 22.93 -8.44 -34.50
C PRO A 610 22.44 -9.89 -34.38
N ASN A 611 23.20 -10.88 -34.85
CA ASN A 611 22.82 -12.29 -34.80
C ASN A 611 23.44 -13.04 -33.62
N ALA A 612 24.35 -12.41 -32.85
CA ALA A 612 25.02 -13.01 -31.71
C ALA A 612 24.11 -13.04 -30.46
N LEU A 613 22.98 -13.71 -30.56
CA LEU A 613 21.91 -13.68 -29.56
C LEU A 613 22.11 -14.71 -28.44
N THR A 614 21.71 -14.32 -27.23
CA THR A 614 21.55 -15.21 -26.07
C THR A 614 20.33 -14.77 -25.27
N SER A 615 20.01 -15.44 -24.17
CA SER A 615 18.91 -15.07 -23.29
C SER A 615 19.30 -14.96 -21.82
N ILE A 616 18.51 -14.18 -21.08
CA ILE A 616 18.54 -14.10 -19.62
C ILE A 616 17.16 -14.45 -19.07
N ALA A 617 17.11 -15.25 -18.02
CA ALA A 617 15.87 -15.65 -17.36
C ALA A 617 15.38 -14.63 -16.33
N ALA A 618 14.09 -14.65 -16.05
CA ALA A 618 13.42 -13.88 -15.02
C ALA A 618 14.12 -14.07 -13.66
N GLY A 619 14.21 -13.00 -12.89
CA GLY A 619 14.94 -12.96 -11.62
C GLY A 619 16.47 -12.85 -11.76
N GLY A 620 17.03 -12.97 -12.97
CA GLY A 620 18.45 -12.68 -13.23
C GLY A 620 18.79 -11.21 -12.96
N ASN A 621 20.02 -10.90 -12.55
CA ASN A 621 20.46 -9.52 -12.35
C ASN A 621 20.76 -8.88 -13.71
N LEU A 622 20.16 -7.72 -13.95
CA LEU A 622 20.36 -6.96 -15.18
C LEU A 622 21.71 -6.24 -15.20
N SER A 623 22.18 -5.92 -16.40
CA SER A 623 23.36 -5.06 -16.59
C SER A 623 23.04 -3.58 -16.39
N CYS A 624 24.06 -2.76 -16.12
CA CYS A 624 23.91 -1.34 -15.80
C CYS A 624 23.20 -0.53 -16.90
N LYS A 625 23.33 -0.91 -18.17
CA LYS A 625 22.60 -0.26 -19.27
C LYS A 625 21.09 -0.50 -19.27
N ASN A 626 20.59 -1.33 -18.36
CA ASN A 626 19.16 -1.49 -18.13
C ASN A 626 18.69 -0.74 -16.88
N ARG A 627 19.54 0.07 -16.23
CA ARG A 627 19.27 0.65 -14.92
C ARG A 627 18.01 1.50 -14.89
N VAL A 628 17.83 2.41 -15.85
CA VAL A 628 16.69 3.32 -15.93
C VAL A 628 15.79 2.86 -17.08
N THR A 629 14.50 2.68 -16.80
CA THR A 629 13.49 2.41 -17.83
C THR A 629 13.27 3.66 -18.65
N GLY A 630 13.11 3.53 -19.96
CA GLY A 630 12.96 4.65 -20.89
C GLY A 630 14.25 5.34 -21.33
N ASP A 631 15.40 5.06 -20.71
CA ASP A 631 16.73 5.63 -21.04
C ASP A 631 17.36 4.88 -22.23
N PHE A 632 16.95 5.21 -23.45
CA PHE A 632 17.43 4.60 -24.69
C PHE A 632 18.70 5.29 -25.24
N ASP A 633 18.97 6.52 -24.83
CA ASP A 633 20.22 7.20 -25.19
C ASP A 633 21.40 6.87 -24.25
N GLN A 634 21.12 6.23 -23.10
CA GLN A 634 22.05 5.78 -22.06
C GLN A 634 22.77 6.92 -21.32
N ASN A 635 22.10 8.06 -21.16
CA ASN A 635 22.62 9.20 -20.41
C ASN A 635 22.32 9.12 -18.90
N GLY A 636 21.50 8.16 -18.46
CA GLY A 636 21.10 7.95 -17.07
C GLY A 636 19.84 8.72 -16.64
N VAL A 637 19.17 9.39 -17.57
CA VAL A 637 17.95 10.17 -17.38
C VAL A 637 16.93 9.70 -18.41
N ARG A 638 15.67 9.58 -17.99
CA ARG A 638 14.54 9.34 -18.89
C ARG A 638 13.95 10.70 -19.28
N ASP A 639 14.06 11.10 -20.54
CA ASP A 639 13.53 12.36 -21.03
C ASP A 639 13.17 12.35 -22.53
N ALA A 640 12.72 13.48 -23.07
CA ALA A 640 12.31 13.58 -24.47
C ALA A 640 13.43 13.24 -25.49
N ASN A 641 14.72 13.29 -25.10
CA ASN A 641 15.85 12.97 -25.97
C ASN A 641 16.00 11.46 -26.24
N ASP A 642 15.31 10.61 -25.48
CA ASP A 642 15.30 9.16 -25.68
C ASP A 642 14.52 8.72 -26.92
N ILE A 643 13.50 9.50 -27.31
CA ILE A 643 12.52 9.16 -28.37
C ILE A 643 13.18 8.73 -29.71
N PRO A 644 14.19 9.44 -30.26
CA PRO A 644 14.86 9.00 -31.47
C PRO A 644 15.52 7.61 -31.36
N GLN A 645 16.05 7.27 -30.18
CA GLN A 645 16.67 5.98 -29.93
C GLN A 645 15.63 4.89 -29.66
N MET A 646 14.49 5.23 -29.04
CA MET A 646 13.33 4.34 -28.93
C MET A 646 12.82 3.92 -30.31
N LEU A 647 12.64 4.85 -31.24
CA LEU A 647 12.20 4.55 -32.61
C LEU A 647 13.21 3.67 -33.35
N THR A 648 14.51 3.93 -33.18
CA THR A 648 15.55 3.09 -33.77
C THR A 648 15.51 1.66 -33.22
N ALA A 649 15.25 1.51 -31.92
CA ALA A 649 15.12 0.21 -31.27
C ALA A 649 13.82 -0.51 -31.67
N LEU A 650 12.72 0.22 -31.89
CA LEU A 650 11.45 -0.33 -32.34
C LEU A 650 11.55 -0.91 -33.76
N ASP A 651 12.26 -0.22 -34.67
CA ASP A 651 12.45 -0.67 -36.06
C ASP A 651 13.42 -1.85 -36.17
N ASN A 652 14.56 -1.80 -35.47
CA ASN A 652 15.58 -2.85 -35.51
C ASN A 652 16.23 -3.09 -34.14
N PRO A 653 15.56 -3.83 -33.24
CA PRO A 653 16.00 -3.99 -31.85
C PRO A 653 17.37 -4.66 -31.74
N ASN A 654 17.64 -5.69 -32.56
CA ASN A 654 18.91 -6.40 -32.55
C ASN A 654 20.06 -5.53 -33.08
N GLY A 655 19.84 -4.76 -34.14
CA GLY A 655 20.82 -3.81 -34.66
C GLY A 655 21.14 -2.71 -33.64
N TRP A 656 20.11 -2.18 -32.99
CA TRP A 656 20.25 -1.17 -31.94
C TRP A 656 21.03 -1.68 -30.73
N MET A 657 20.74 -2.90 -30.25
CA MET A 657 21.48 -3.56 -29.17
C MET A 657 22.94 -3.81 -29.58
N ALA A 658 23.18 -4.34 -30.77
CA ALA A 658 24.53 -4.64 -31.28
C ALA A 658 25.44 -3.41 -31.31
N ALA A 659 24.89 -2.23 -31.58
CA ALA A 659 25.61 -0.96 -31.56
C ALA A 659 25.99 -0.49 -30.14
N ARG A 660 25.43 -1.10 -29.09
CA ARG A 660 25.53 -0.68 -27.69
C ARG A 660 26.19 -1.69 -26.76
N VAL A 661 26.56 -2.87 -27.26
CA VAL A 661 27.27 -3.89 -26.47
C VAL A 661 28.60 -3.34 -25.97
N THR A 662 28.83 -3.42 -24.66
CA THR A 662 30.12 -3.10 -24.04
C THR A 662 30.75 -4.39 -23.51
N THR A 663 31.96 -4.71 -23.99
CA THR A 663 32.74 -5.88 -23.54
C THR A 663 33.78 -5.47 -22.51
N GLY A 664 34.09 -6.36 -21.56
CA GLY A 664 35.15 -6.14 -20.57
C GLY A 664 34.78 -5.29 -19.35
N ALA A 665 33.49 -5.12 -19.05
CA ALA A 665 33.00 -4.44 -17.82
C ALA A 665 32.25 -5.39 -16.87
N PRO A 666 32.87 -6.42 -16.26
CA PRO A 666 32.16 -7.48 -15.52
C PRO A 666 31.30 -6.98 -14.36
N ALA A 667 31.72 -5.91 -13.68
CA ALA A 667 30.98 -5.32 -12.57
C ALA A 667 29.61 -4.76 -12.99
N CYS A 668 29.47 -4.40 -14.27
CA CYS A 668 28.25 -3.84 -14.82
C CYS A 668 27.36 -4.87 -15.51
N ASN A 669 27.81 -6.12 -15.67
CA ASN A 669 27.07 -7.11 -16.44
C ASN A 669 25.90 -7.74 -15.67
N GLY A 670 25.86 -7.62 -14.35
CA GLY A 670 24.93 -8.40 -13.52
C GLY A 670 25.15 -9.90 -13.76
N THR A 671 24.09 -10.63 -14.10
CA THR A 671 24.17 -12.04 -14.55
C THR A 671 24.26 -12.19 -16.08
N MET A 672 24.24 -11.10 -16.84
CA MET A 672 24.40 -11.12 -18.29
C MET A 672 25.86 -11.38 -18.69
N ILE A 673 26.10 -11.81 -19.93
CA ILE A 673 27.46 -12.06 -20.45
C ILE A 673 28.17 -10.74 -20.78
N VAL A 674 27.42 -9.71 -21.14
CA VAL A 674 27.90 -8.38 -21.53
C VAL A 674 27.00 -7.30 -20.96
N ASP A 675 27.49 -6.07 -20.94
CA ASP A 675 26.70 -4.89 -20.61
C ASP A 675 26.01 -4.36 -21.87
N VAL A 676 24.69 -4.52 -21.93
CA VAL A 676 23.86 -4.18 -23.09
C VAL A 676 22.42 -3.93 -22.62
N PRO A 677 21.73 -2.90 -23.14
CA PRO A 677 20.32 -2.68 -22.87
C PRO A 677 19.47 -3.75 -23.57
N ILE A 678 18.30 -4.03 -23.04
CA ILE A 678 17.30 -4.90 -23.65
C ILE A 678 16.04 -4.05 -23.91
N PRO A 679 15.67 -3.78 -25.18
CA PRO A 679 14.51 -2.94 -25.51
C PRO A 679 13.23 -3.37 -24.80
N ASP A 680 12.92 -4.67 -24.79
CA ASP A 680 11.74 -5.19 -24.08
C ASP A 680 11.77 -4.96 -22.57
N VAL A 681 12.93 -4.74 -21.96
CA VAL A 681 13.05 -4.50 -20.50
C VAL A 681 12.95 -3.01 -20.20
N ILE A 682 13.66 -2.17 -20.94
CA ILE A 682 13.66 -0.72 -20.68
C ILE A 682 12.54 0.02 -21.40
N GLY A 683 11.90 -0.59 -22.40
CA GLY A 683 10.91 0.05 -23.26
C GLY A 683 9.46 -0.31 -22.95
N ASP A 684 9.20 -1.42 -22.26
CA ASP A 684 7.87 -1.85 -21.79
C ASP A 684 7.45 -0.97 -20.58
N VAL A 685 6.99 0.25 -20.90
CA VAL A 685 6.69 1.31 -19.92
C VAL A 685 5.23 1.29 -19.50
N ASP A 686 4.33 0.81 -20.37
CA ASP A 686 2.92 0.63 -20.04
C ASP A 686 2.67 -0.66 -19.22
N GLY A 687 3.58 -1.63 -19.31
CA GLY A 687 3.56 -2.86 -18.53
C GLY A 687 2.80 -4.02 -19.20
N ASP A 688 2.42 -3.88 -20.47
CA ASP A 688 1.67 -4.86 -21.24
C ASP A 688 2.50 -6.11 -21.59
N GLY A 689 3.80 -6.07 -21.33
CA GLY A 689 4.70 -7.20 -21.54
C GLY A 689 5.33 -7.25 -22.92
N LEU A 690 5.35 -6.17 -23.70
CA LEU A 690 6.07 -6.01 -24.97
C LEU A 690 6.61 -4.58 -25.09
N PHE A 691 7.56 -4.36 -26.00
CA PHE A 691 7.93 -3.00 -26.42
C PHE A 691 7.34 -2.73 -27.81
N THR A 692 6.36 -1.84 -27.88
CA THR A 692 5.55 -1.56 -29.08
C THR A 692 5.39 -0.06 -29.33
N ALA A 693 4.55 0.32 -30.30
CA ALA A 693 4.20 1.73 -30.50
C ALA A 693 3.36 2.29 -29.33
N ASP A 694 2.60 1.46 -28.63
CA ASP A 694 1.77 1.90 -27.51
C ASP A 694 2.66 2.37 -26.34
N ASP A 695 3.82 1.74 -26.12
CA ASP A 695 4.85 2.24 -25.20
C ASP A 695 5.40 3.62 -25.58
N LEU A 696 5.59 3.89 -26.86
CA LEU A 696 6.03 5.21 -27.31
C LEU A 696 4.93 6.26 -27.08
N ARG A 697 3.66 5.88 -27.24
CA ARG A 697 2.53 6.76 -26.89
C ARG A 697 2.54 7.06 -25.40
N TYR A 698 2.62 6.02 -24.57
CA TYR A 698 2.72 6.14 -23.11
C TYR A 698 3.90 7.03 -22.71
N PHE A 699 5.06 6.85 -23.36
CA PHE A 699 6.23 7.67 -23.13
C PHE A 699 5.99 9.15 -23.48
N ALA A 700 5.35 9.45 -24.61
CA ALA A 700 5.01 10.83 -24.96
C ALA A 700 4.00 11.45 -23.99
N ASP A 701 3.05 10.66 -23.49
CA ASP A 701 2.02 11.08 -22.54
C ASP A 701 2.52 11.29 -21.11
N GLY A 702 3.59 10.60 -20.71
CA GLY A 702 4.00 10.50 -19.31
C GLY A 702 5.49 10.69 -19.00
N HIS A 703 6.36 10.64 -20.01
CA HIS A 703 7.82 10.60 -19.82
C HIS A 703 8.63 11.53 -20.72
N ALA A 704 7.99 12.24 -21.65
CA ALA A 704 8.63 13.25 -22.47
C ALA A 704 8.98 14.51 -21.66
N MET A 705 9.93 14.35 -20.74
CA MET A 705 10.37 15.40 -19.84
C MET A 705 11.20 16.45 -20.59
N VAL A 706 10.89 17.71 -20.38
CA VAL A 706 11.63 18.87 -20.90
C VAL A 706 11.86 19.83 -19.74
N ASN A 707 13.13 20.12 -19.43
CA ASN A 707 13.52 20.93 -18.26
C ASN A 707 12.91 20.43 -16.93
N GLY A 708 12.72 19.12 -16.80
CA GLY A 708 12.20 18.49 -15.58
C GLY A 708 10.67 18.47 -15.44
N GLN A 709 9.93 18.91 -16.47
CA GLN A 709 8.45 18.86 -16.51
C GLN A 709 7.97 18.07 -17.72
N LEU A 710 6.82 17.41 -17.61
CA LEU A 710 6.18 16.74 -18.73
C LEU A 710 5.85 17.76 -19.84
N ASN A 711 6.18 17.44 -21.09
CA ASN A 711 5.77 18.22 -22.25
C ASN A 711 5.27 17.29 -23.37
N ARG A 712 3.97 16.98 -23.34
CA ARG A 712 3.32 16.06 -24.30
C ARG A 712 3.48 16.53 -25.73
N LYS A 713 3.32 17.84 -25.99
CA LYS A 713 3.51 18.44 -27.32
C LYS A 713 4.87 18.07 -27.92
N THR A 714 5.94 18.29 -27.17
CA THR A 714 7.30 17.95 -27.60
C THR A 714 7.46 16.46 -27.82
N GLY A 715 6.97 15.63 -26.90
CA GLY A 715 7.01 14.17 -27.01
C GLY A 715 6.38 13.66 -28.31
N PHE A 716 5.11 13.97 -28.54
CA PHE A 716 4.38 13.54 -29.73
C PHE A 716 4.97 14.14 -31.02
N THR A 717 5.43 15.39 -31.02
CA THR A 717 6.09 15.97 -32.20
C THR A 717 7.41 15.25 -32.51
N LEU A 718 8.22 14.89 -31.51
CA LEU A 718 9.49 14.19 -31.73
C LEU A 718 9.28 12.79 -32.31
N ILE A 719 8.25 12.07 -31.87
CA ILE A 719 7.89 10.76 -32.42
C ILE A 719 7.66 10.85 -33.93
N ASP A 720 6.91 11.84 -34.37
CA ASP A 720 6.54 12.00 -35.78
C ASP A 720 7.69 12.55 -36.64
N VAL A 721 8.61 13.33 -36.05
CA VAL A 721 9.73 13.95 -36.78
C VAL A 721 10.95 13.02 -36.88
N ALA A 722 11.22 12.23 -35.85
CA ALA A 722 12.42 11.39 -35.80
C ALA A 722 12.37 10.19 -36.77
N ASN A 723 11.18 9.75 -37.20
CA ASN A 723 11.01 8.60 -38.10
C ASN A 723 11.04 8.94 -39.61
N GLY A 724 11.85 9.93 -40.02
CA GLY A 724 12.20 10.13 -41.43
C GLY A 724 11.27 10.99 -42.28
N GLY A 725 10.33 11.74 -41.69
CA GLY A 725 9.50 12.72 -42.42
C GLY A 725 8.88 13.76 -41.49
N ALA A 726 8.50 14.94 -42.01
CA ALA A 726 7.90 16.01 -41.21
C ALA A 726 6.48 15.69 -40.68
N HIS A 727 5.90 14.54 -41.04
CA HIS A 727 4.51 14.14 -40.75
C HIS A 727 4.36 12.60 -40.67
N PHE A 728 5.27 11.89 -40.01
CA PHE A 728 5.09 10.44 -39.84
C PHE A 728 3.96 10.19 -38.83
N ASN A 729 2.84 9.60 -39.25
CA ASN A 729 1.71 9.29 -38.36
C ASN A 729 1.89 7.88 -37.78
N LEU A 730 2.73 7.72 -36.76
CA LEU A 730 3.05 6.41 -36.18
C LEU A 730 1.81 5.67 -35.68
N PHE A 731 0.89 6.42 -35.05
CA PHE A 731 -0.30 5.86 -34.39
C PHE A 731 -1.49 5.67 -35.32
N GLY A 732 -1.40 6.10 -36.58
CA GLY A 732 -2.50 6.02 -37.53
C GLY A 732 -3.69 6.93 -37.18
N THR A 733 -3.48 7.96 -36.36
CA THR A 733 -4.52 8.89 -35.92
C THR A 733 -5.11 9.66 -37.10
N THR A 734 -6.43 9.78 -37.15
CA THR A 734 -7.15 10.55 -38.17
C THR A 734 -7.75 11.81 -37.56
N ILE A 735 -7.90 12.87 -38.36
CA ILE A 735 -8.51 14.13 -37.91
C ILE A 735 -9.90 14.25 -38.54
N ASN A 736 -10.93 14.22 -37.71
CA ASN A 736 -12.33 14.39 -38.10
C ASN A 736 -12.82 15.78 -37.66
N SER A 737 -12.43 16.79 -38.43
CA SER A 737 -12.78 18.18 -38.12
C SER A 737 -14.14 18.59 -38.71
N PRO A 738 -15.03 19.23 -37.91
CA PRO A 738 -16.24 19.86 -38.43
C PRO A 738 -15.92 21.09 -39.30
N CYS A 739 -14.70 21.62 -39.23
CA CYS A 739 -14.21 22.73 -40.04
C CYS A 739 -13.75 22.30 -41.46
N GLY A 740 -13.98 21.03 -41.81
CA GLY A 740 -13.60 20.44 -43.09
C GLY A 740 -12.35 19.55 -43.01
N PRO A 741 -12.02 18.80 -44.08
CA PRO A 741 -10.92 17.85 -44.07
C PRO A 741 -9.58 18.51 -43.77
N ARG A 742 -8.85 17.99 -42.78
CA ARG A 742 -7.52 18.46 -42.39
C ARG A 742 -6.49 17.34 -42.51
N PRO A 743 -5.29 17.63 -43.07
CA PRO A 743 -4.21 16.66 -43.05
C PRO A 743 -3.68 16.51 -41.62
N TYR A 744 -3.17 15.32 -41.31
CA TYR A 744 -2.43 15.07 -40.08
C TYR A 744 -1.20 15.97 -40.00
N VAL A 745 -0.97 16.61 -38.85
CA VAL A 745 0.22 17.40 -38.54
C VAL A 745 1.06 16.70 -37.47
N ALA A 746 2.38 16.95 -37.44
CA ALA A 746 3.27 16.28 -36.49
C ALA A 746 2.84 16.57 -35.04
N GLY A 747 2.71 15.49 -34.27
CA GLY A 747 2.25 15.47 -32.90
C GLY A 747 0.73 15.54 -32.72
N ALA A 748 -0.07 15.50 -33.79
CA ALA A 748 -1.54 15.61 -33.68
C ALA A 748 -2.18 14.45 -32.92
N ALA A 749 -1.51 13.31 -32.77
CA ALA A 749 -1.96 12.22 -31.91
C ALA A 749 -2.15 12.62 -30.43
N ARG A 750 -1.50 13.69 -29.95
CA ARG A 750 -1.72 14.21 -28.58
C ARG A 750 -3.15 14.67 -28.31
N PHE A 751 -3.88 15.03 -29.38
CA PHE A 751 -5.25 15.53 -29.32
C PHE A 751 -6.29 14.43 -29.22
N ASP A 752 -5.92 13.17 -29.49
CA ASP A 752 -6.78 11.99 -29.38
C ASP A 752 -6.69 11.50 -27.93
N VAL A 753 -7.60 11.98 -27.10
CA VAL A 753 -7.64 11.78 -25.64
C VAL A 753 -8.96 11.19 -25.16
N ALA A 754 -9.96 11.07 -26.03
CA ALA A 754 -11.28 10.54 -25.74
C ALA A 754 -11.80 9.68 -26.92
N GLY A 755 -13.05 9.21 -26.81
CA GLY A 755 -13.70 8.30 -27.76
C GLY A 755 -13.76 6.86 -27.26
N ASN A 756 -12.76 6.43 -26.50
CA ASN A 756 -12.79 5.21 -25.67
C ASN A 756 -13.01 5.54 -24.18
N GLN A 757 -12.94 4.51 -23.34
CA GLN A 757 -13.02 4.69 -21.89
C GLN A 757 -11.79 5.46 -21.37
N THR A 758 -12.04 6.68 -20.89
CA THR A 758 -11.02 7.53 -20.30
C THR A 758 -10.64 7.05 -18.89
N ARG A 759 -9.35 7.16 -18.60
CA ARG A 759 -8.73 6.85 -17.31
C ARG A 759 -7.75 7.98 -16.99
N PRO A 760 -8.18 8.98 -16.20
CA PRO A 760 -7.29 10.02 -15.70
C PRO A 760 -6.14 9.39 -14.91
N GLY A 761 -4.94 9.94 -15.04
CA GLY A 761 -3.75 9.47 -14.31
C GLY A 761 -2.67 8.92 -15.24
N ALA A 762 -1.90 7.93 -14.77
CA ALA A 762 -0.71 7.44 -15.45
C ALA A 762 -0.97 6.44 -16.58
N ASP A 763 -2.19 5.88 -16.71
CA ASP A 763 -2.62 4.97 -17.79
C ASP A 763 -3.72 5.62 -18.67
N PRO A 764 -3.41 6.67 -19.46
CA PRO A 764 -4.40 7.34 -20.29
C PRO A 764 -4.83 6.46 -21.49
N THR A 765 -5.97 5.78 -21.36
CA THR A 765 -6.54 4.90 -22.41
C THR A 765 -7.71 5.51 -23.17
N GLY A 766 -7.93 6.81 -23.05
CA GLY A 766 -9.12 7.49 -23.58
C GLY A 766 -9.20 7.52 -25.11
N TRP A 767 -8.05 7.43 -25.77
CA TRP A 767 -7.91 7.54 -27.22
C TRP A 767 -8.58 6.44 -28.03
N ASP A 768 -9.08 6.78 -29.22
CA ASP A 768 -9.72 5.85 -30.15
C ASP A 768 -9.15 5.88 -31.59
N GLY A 769 -8.14 6.73 -31.82
CA GLY A 769 -7.49 6.92 -33.11
C GLY A 769 -8.14 7.98 -34.00
N VAL A 770 -9.15 8.71 -33.51
CA VAL A 770 -9.84 9.78 -34.22
C VAL A 770 -9.87 11.04 -33.37
N VAL A 771 -9.25 12.12 -33.85
CA VAL A 771 -9.37 13.45 -33.25
C VAL A 771 -10.67 14.10 -33.72
N ASP A 772 -11.64 14.25 -32.82
CA ASP A 772 -12.95 14.82 -33.11
C ASP A 772 -13.51 15.72 -31.98
N GLN A 773 -14.83 15.99 -32.01
CA GLN A 773 -15.47 16.87 -31.04
C GLN A 773 -15.47 16.28 -29.62
N THR A 774 -15.43 14.96 -29.49
CA THR A 774 -15.38 14.25 -28.20
C THR A 774 -14.11 14.59 -27.44
N ASP A 775 -12.97 14.66 -28.14
CA ASP A 775 -11.69 15.06 -27.55
C ASP A 775 -11.73 16.50 -27.06
N LEU A 776 -12.22 17.42 -27.89
CA LEU A 776 -12.33 18.83 -27.52
C LEU A 776 -13.18 19.02 -26.26
N GLN A 777 -14.31 18.31 -26.17
CA GLN A 777 -15.16 18.34 -24.99
C GLN A 777 -14.47 17.76 -23.75
N TYR A 778 -13.65 16.71 -23.93
CA TYR A 778 -12.89 16.13 -22.83
C TYR A 778 -11.80 17.07 -22.31
N ILE A 779 -11.08 17.76 -23.21
CA ILE A 779 -10.10 18.79 -22.82
C ILE A 779 -10.76 19.87 -21.96
N ILE A 780 -11.89 20.37 -22.42
CA ILE A 780 -12.67 21.42 -21.75
C ILE A 780 -13.18 20.96 -20.37
N ALA A 781 -13.64 19.72 -20.26
CA ALA A 781 -14.11 19.14 -19.00
C ALA A 781 -13.02 18.98 -17.94
N ASN A 782 -11.74 19.06 -18.32
CA ASN A 782 -10.58 18.84 -17.46
C ASN A 782 -9.82 20.12 -17.12
N PHE A 783 -10.42 21.31 -17.27
CA PHE A 783 -9.76 22.57 -16.95
C PHE A 783 -9.21 22.61 -15.51
N GLY A 784 -7.95 23.04 -15.38
CA GLY A 784 -7.25 23.10 -14.10
C GLY A 784 -5.77 23.43 -14.23
N ASP A 785 -5.15 23.82 -13.11
CA ASP A 785 -3.70 24.01 -13.00
C ASP A 785 -3.14 22.89 -12.10
N TRP A 786 -2.43 21.94 -12.72
CA TRP A 786 -1.90 20.74 -12.06
C TRP A 786 -1.04 21.07 -10.84
N GLN A 787 -0.28 22.16 -10.90
CA GLN A 787 0.69 22.52 -9.88
C GLN A 787 0.13 23.44 -8.80
N SER A 788 -1.09 23.96 -8.98
CA SER A 788 -1.71 24.91 -8.06
C SER A 788 -2.09 24.27 -6.71
N SER A 789 -2.74 23.11 -6.74
CA SER A 789 -3.04 22.29 -5.57
C SER A 789 -3.33 20.84 -5.97
N LEU A 790 -3.20 19.93 -5.01
CA LEU A 790 -3.57 18.54 -5.21
C LEU A 790 -5.09 18.34 -5.31
N ASP A 791 -5.91 19.26 -4.76
CA ASP A 791 -7.37 19.20 -4.93
C ASP A 791 -7.77 19.36 -6.40
N VAL A 792 -7.11 20.29 -7.12
CA VAL A 792 -7.33 20.50 -8.55
C VAL A 792 -6.79 19.31 -9.34
N ALA A 793 -5.55 18.88 -9.06
CA ALA A 793 -4.93 17.75 -9.75
C ALA A 793 -5.72 16.44 -9.59
N ALA A 794 -6.33 16.18 -8.42
CA ALA A 794 -7.17 15.01 -8.19
C ALA A 794 -8.48 15.03 -8.98
N GLY A 795 -8.93 16.19 -9.47
CA GLY A 795 -10.17 16.37 -10.21
C GLY A 795 -10.03 16.38 -11.74
N MET A 796 -8.81 16.50 -12.26
CA MET A 796 -8.54 16.69 -13.70
C MET A 796 -7.70 15.57 -14.30
N ASP A 797 -7.70 15.45 -15.63
CA ASP A 797 -6.78 14.63 -16.39
C ASP A 797 -5.70 15.47 -17.10
N LEU A 798 -4.45 15.30 -16.68
CA LEU A 798 -3.31 15.99 -17.28
C LEU A 798 -3.03 15.55 -18.72
N SER A 799 -3.59 14.42 -19.18
CA SER A 799 -3.55 14.06 -20.60
C SER A 799 -4.24 15.10 -21.49
N CYS A 800 -5.02 16.03 -20.91
CA CYS A 800 -5.64 17.13 -21.64
C CYS A 800 -4.73 18.36 -21.84
N ASP A 801 -3.52 18.38 -21.28
CA ASP A 801 -2.54 19.46 -21.53
C ASP A 801 -1.93 19.26 -22.94
N MET A 802 -2.26 20.18 -23.84
CA MET A 802 -1.92 20.12 -25.26
C MET A 802 -0.69 20.95 -25.61
N ASN A 803 -0.29 21.85 -24.71
CA ASN A 803 0.79 22.80 -24.94
C ASN A 803 2.05 22.50 -24.09
N GLY A 804 1.90 21.69 -23.04
CA GLY A 804 2.96 21.17 -22.17
C GLY A 804 3.40 22.15 -21.08
N ASP A 805 2.49 22.95 -20.54
CA ASP A 805 2.72 23.89 -19.43
C ASP A 805 2.14 23.42 -18.08
N LEU A 806 1.64 22.18 -18.03
CA LEU A 806 0.98 21.53 -16.90
C LEU A 806 -0.33 22.20 -16.49
N LYS A 807 -0.97 22.91 -17.42
CA LYS A 807 -2.30 23.47 -17.27
C LYS A 807 -3.18 22.93 -18.35
N VAL A 808 -4.45 22.79 -18.02
CA VAL A 808 -5.50 22.51 -18.99
C VAL A 808 -6.41 23.73 -18.95
N ASP A 809 -6.31 24.57 -19.97
CA ASP A 809 -7.07 25.82 -20.07
C ASP A 809 -7.42 26.18 -21.52
N LEU A 810 -7.85 27.42 -21.74
CA LEU A 810 -8.23 27.89 -23.08
C LEU A 810 -7.07 27.91 -24.08
N ASN A 811 -5.81 27.90 -23.64
CA ASN A 811 -4.66 27.78 -24.54
C ASN A 811 -4.56 26.37 -25.14
N ASP A 812 -4.95 25.33 -24.40
CA ASP A 812 -5.03 23.97 -24.92
C ASP A 812 -6.15 23.80 -25.95
N VAL A 813 -7.28 24.46 -25.69
CA VAL A 813 -8.38 24.56 -26.66
C VAL A 813 -7.92 25.31 -27.92
N ASP A 814 -7.22 26.45 -27.79
CA ASP A 814 -6.70 27.20 -28.95
C ASP A 814 -5.69 26.38 -29.75
N GLU A 815 -4.80 25.65 -29.07
CA GLU A 815 -3.84 24.73 -29.68
C GLU A 815 -4.54 23.60 -30.44
N PHE A 816 -5.55 22.95 -29.84
CA PHE A 816 -6.38 21.94 -30.51
C PHE A 816 -7.07 22.51 -31.74
N LEU A 817 -7.77 23.63 -31.60
CA LEU A 817 -8.54 24.24 -32.69
C LEU A 817 -7.64 24.64 -33.85
N ARG A 818 -6.46 25.21 -33.57
CA ARG A 818 -5.51 25.65 -34.62
C ARG A 818 -4.87 24.48 -35.34
N GLU A 819 -4.37 23.49 -34.62
CA GLU A 819 -3.55 22.45 -35.23
C GLU A 819 -4.40 21.29 -35.75
N ALA A 820 -5.50 20.93 -35.08
CA ALA A 820 -6.40 19.86 -35.54
C ALA A 820 -7.46 20.38 -36.52
N TRP A 821 -8.12 21.50 -36.21
CA TRP A 821 -9.27 21.96 -37.00
C TRP A 821 -8.94 23.15 -37.92
N GLY A 822 -7.79 23.81 -37.68
CA GLY A 822 -7.42 25.13 -38.20
C GLY A 822 -8.53 26.16 -38.12
N SER A 823 -9.15 26.20 -36.95
CA SER A 823 -10.00 27.26 -36.43
C SER A 823 -9.26 27.93 -35.24
N CYS A 824 -9.92 28.78 -34.48
CA CYS A 824 -9.39 29.42 -33.29
C CYS A 824 -10.50 29.65 -32.26
N VAL A 825 -10.13 29.97 -31.01
CA VAL A 825 -11.13 30.16 -29.95
C VAL A 825 -12.10 31.28 -30.33
N GLY A 826 -13.40 30.96 -30.38
CA GLY A 826 -14.49 31.89 -30.75
C GLY A 826 -15.01 31.78 -32.19
N ASP A 827 -14.33 31.05 -33.09
CA ASP A 827 -14.83 30.75 -34.44
C ASP A 827 -15.67 29.46 -34.39
N LEU A 828 -16.97 29.64 -34.11
CA LEU A 828 -17.94 28.58 -33.84
C LEU A 828 -18.51 27.96 -35.12
N ASN A 829 -18.42 28.66 -36.26
CA ASN A 829 -18.86 28.14 -37.55
C ASN A 829 -17.70 27.66 -38.44
N CYS A 830 -16.45 27.77 -37.96
CA CYS A 830 -15.24 27.39 -38.66
C CYS A 830 -15.00 28.15 -39.98
N ASP A 831 -15.46 29.39 -40.12
CA ASP A 831 -15.25 30.16 -41.35
C ASP A 831 -13.93 30.95 -41.37
N GLY A 832 -13.13 30.84 -40.31
CA GLY A 832 -11.84 31.50 -40.16
C GLY A 832 -11.94 32.96 -39.72
N LEU A 833 -13.12 33.45 -39.36
CA LEU A 833 -13.35 34.81 -38.87
C LEU A 833 -14.29 34.81 -37.67
N ILE A 834 -13.78 35.24 -36.51
CA ILE A 834 -14.62 35.42 -35.31
C ILE A 834 -15.52 36.64 -35.52
N GLY A 835 -16.79 36.43 -35.85
CA GLY A 835 -17.64 37.50 -36.36
C GLY A 835 -19.12 37.39 -35.98
N GLN A 836 -19.95 38.05 -36.79
CA GLN A 836 -21.40 38.11 -36.54
C GLN A 836 -22.05 36.72 -36.62
N SER A 837 -21.52 35.82 -37.44
CA SER A 837 -22.01 34.45 -37.57
C SER A 837 -21.85 33.67 -36.26
N ASP A 838 -20.67 33.73 -35.64
CA ASP A 838 -20.37 33.07 -34.37
C ASP A 838 -21.16 33.66 -33.22
N LEU A 839 -21.21 35.00 -33.17
CA LEU A 839 -22.07 35.69 -32.21
C LEU A 839 -23.54 35.28 -32.38
N GLY A 840 -23.99 35.06 -33.62
CA GLY A 840 -25.32 34.54 -33.92
C GLY A 840 -25.55 33.13 -33.36
N ILE A 841 -24.58 32.23 -33.49
CA ILE A 841 -24.62 30.87 -32.93
C ILE A 841 -24.70 30.92 -31.39
N LEU A 842 -23.79 31.67 -30.76
CA LEU A 842 -23.75 31.81 -29.31
C LEU A 842 -25.07 32.40 -28.80
N LEU A 843 -25.54 33.51 -29.39
CA LEU A 843 -26.79 34.15 -28.96
C LEU A 843 -28.03 33.29 -29.20
N ALA A 844 -28.03 32.44 -30.22
CA ALA A 844 -29.12 31.50 -30.46
C ALA A 844 -29.24 30.44 -29.36
N ASN A 845 -28.14 30.14 -28.67
CA ASN A 845 -28.09 29.18 -27.57
C ASN A 845 -27.91 29.82 -26.19
N PHE A 846 -27.96 31.15 -26.10
CA PHE A 846 -27.72 31.89 -24.86
C PHE A 846 -28.73 31.50 -23.77
N GLN A 847 -28.24 31.18 -22.57
CA GLN A 847 -29.01 30.69 -21.43
C GLN A 847 -29.74 29.35 -21.66
N ILE A 848 -29.40 28.60 -22.71
CA ILE A 848 -29.82 27.20 -22.84
C ILE A 848 -28.83 26.36 -22.01
N GLY A 849 -29.34 25.66 -20.99
CA GLY A 849 -28.50 24.82 -20.13
C GLY A 849 -28.00 23.58 -20.87
N VAL A 850 -26.67 23.38 -20.84
CA VAL A 850 -25.89 22.32 -21.50
C VAL A 850 -25.77 22.49 -23.02
N GLY A 851 -24.64 23.05 -23.46
CA GLY A 851 -24.21 23.09 -24.86
C GLY A 851 -22.76 22.62 -25.01
N GLY A 852 -22.37 22.21 -26.21
CA GLY A 852 -20.97 21.97 -26.56
C GLY A 852 -20.29 23.25 -27.05
N TYR A 853 -18.96 23.19 -27.21
CA TYR A 853 -18.14 24.30 -27.71
C TYR A 853 -18.74 24.98 -28.96
N LEU A 854 -19.07 24.21 -30.01
CA LEU A 854 -19.65 24.72 -31.26
C LEU A 854 -21.06 25.31 -31.10
N GLN A 855 -21.72 25.12 -29.96
CA GLN A 855 -23.01 25.75 -29.66
C GLN A 855 -22.84 27.10 -28.95
N GLY A 856 -21.62 27.42 -28.48
CA GLY A 856 -21.29 28.67 -27.82
C GLY A 856 -20.82 28.54 -26.37
N ASP A 857 -20.64 27.31 -25.86
CA ASP A 857 -20.04 27.07 -24.53
C ASP A 857 -18.52 27.07 -24.66
N ILE A 858 -17.94 28.27 -24.72
CA ILE A 858 -16.52 28.47 -25.05
C ILE A 858 -15.64 28.17 -23.84
N ASN A 859 -16.12 28.43 -22.62
CA ASN A 859 -15.38 28.14 -21.38
C ASN A 859 -15.62 26.75 -20.82
N GLY A 860 -16.65 26.03 -21.29
CA GLY A 860 -16.93 24.66 -20.86
C GLY A 860 -17.68 24.50 -19.56
N ASP A 861 -18.23 25.57 -19.00
CA ASP A 861 -18.92 25.51 -17.70
C ASP A 861 -20.32 24.87 -17.79
N GLY A 862 -20.71 24.41 -18.99
CA GLY A 862 -22.00 23.80 -19.28
C GLY A 862 -23.11 24.82 -19.49
N LEU A 863 -22.82 26.12 -19.42
CA LEU A 863 -23.80 27.20 -19.51
C LEU A 863 -23.35 28.25 -20.53
N ILE A 864 -24.08 28.37 -21.63
CA ILE A 864 -23.80 29.41 -22.64
C ILE A 864 -24.27 30.77 -22.09
N ASN A 865 -23.36 31.57 -21.57
CA ASN A 865 -23.68 32.74 -20.76
C ASN A 865 -22.79 33.96 -21.06
N GLN A 866 -22.82 34.96 -20.18
CA GLN A 866 -22.06 36.20 -20.35
C GLN A 866 -20.54 35.96 -20.37
N SER A 867 -20.05 34.92 -19.70
CA SER A 867 -18.65 34.49 -19.71
C SER A 867 -18.21 34.12 -21.12
N ASP A 868 -18.96 33.26 -21.82
CA ASP A 868 -18.67 32.87 -23.21
C ASP A 868 -18.75 34.04 -24.16
N LEU A 869 -19.81 34.85 -24.02
CA LEU A 869 -19.95 36.07 -24.81
C LEU A 869 -18.75 36.99 -24.60
N GLY A 870 -18.24 37.09 -23.37
CA GLY A 870 -17.02 37.84 -23.05
C GLY A 870 -15.80 37.32 -23.80
N ILE A 871 -15.61 36.00 -23.85
CA ILE A 871 -14.49 35.36 -24.56
C ILE A 871 -14.60 35.61 -26.08
N LEU A 872 -15.79 35.41 -26.67
CA LEU A 872 -16.02 35.65 -28.10
C LEU A 872 -15.78 37.12 -28.44
N LEU A 873 -16.36 38.04 -27.66
CA LEU A 873 -16.25 39.48 -27.92
C LEU A 873 -14.82 40.00 -27.78
N ALA A 874 -14.00 39.40 -26.91
CA ALA A 874 -12.59 39.76 -26.77
C ALA A 874 -11.78 39.53 -28.06
N LYS A 875 -12.25 38.62 -28.93
CA LYS A 875 -11.63 38.31 -30.24
C LYS A 875 -12.52 38.69 -31.42
N PHE A 876 -13.57 39.49 -31.23
CA PHE A 876 -14.51 39.83 -32.29
C PHE A 876 -13.86 40.59 -33.45
N ASN A 877 -14.25 40.24 -34.67
CA ASN A 877 -13.73 40.75 -35.93
C ASN A 877 -12.22 40.51 -36.10
N THR A 878 -11.71 39.40 -35.57
CA THR A 878 -10.33 38.95 -35.79
C THR A 878 -10.32 37.64 -36.60
N PRO A 879 -9.46 37.53 -37.63
CA PRO A 879 -9.30 36.29 -38.37
C PRO A 879 -8.53 35.26 -37.53
N CYS A 880 -8.78 33.97 -37.78
CA CYS A 880 -7.96 32.91 -37.21
C CYS A 880 -6.55 32.90 -37.85
N PRO A 881 -5.50 32.55 -37.08
CA PRO A 881 -4.11 32.57 -37.55
C PRO A 881 -3.79 31.57 -38.67
#